data_AF-A0AAQ3TVI1-F1
#
_entry.id   AF-A0AAQ3TVI1-F1
#
_cell.length_a   1.000
_cell.length_b   1.000
_cell.length_c   1.000
_cell.angle_alpha   90.00
_cell.angle_beta   90.00
_cell.angle_gamma   90.00
#
_symmetry.space_group_name_H-M   'P 1'
#
loop_
_entity.id
_entity.type
_entity.pdbx_description
1 polymer ?
#
loop_
_entity_poly.entity_id
_entity_poly.type
_entity_poly.pdbx_seq_one_letter_code
_entity_poly.pdbx_strand_id
1 'polypeptide(L)'
;MPRPHLSMTKRVSHLGVRGPTVPSGSPARSSPPLRLPIPIHRVASQIAAKRSARPPHSHHRSNPEPAAMSVVGFDVGNDTLVAAAARQRGIDVLLNAESKRESPAAVAFSHNARLIGSHAASASASHAPFSSVKRLLVAATGRDPSLLRDLPRLPFPVSADGAGRALVHADHMGRRIALSPTHLLSMLLAYLKQLAEADLGGAPVAECVISVPCYFTQAQRRAYLDAAAVAGLRPLRLMHDLVATALGYGLYRSDLGGAGGATYVSFVDVGQCDTQVAVVAFDGPGMKVLSHGFDADLGGRDFDEVLFEHFAEEFGERYRIDVKGNVKASMRLRAACEKAKKVLSANAEAVVSVECLMEEKDVRGAIRREEFEKLCAGLLERVVEPCKRAMADSGIGLERLHSVELVGSGSRVPAIAKVLAGFFRKEPSRTLNASECVARGCALQCAMLSPTFRVRDYEVQDAIPASVGFCTSEGPMSTLSSHALFRRGLPFPSSKIINLHKNGGFSFDAYYVDGNELPPGASTKIGSFQIGPFQAHTEACKVKVKIHLNLHGLISVKSAALIDDYQRHANSADHMEVDSSGDDMGDSSRDDMSIKRQYLPITEYINGAMSEQELLDAQEQEQQLTDQDKLMERTKDRKNALESYVYDTRNKLSERYRSFVTDSEREEISVNLQQTEDWLYEEGDEETEAVYSSKLEELKKLVDPIEHRCKDDEVRAEAMRELLKCIADHRMTAKSLSTPERNAVDNECSKAEQWLREASQVQESLPKNVDPVLWYHEIKNKEHELDMLCRSRARHKGSPARMDGTRGSDHMATPDRD
;
A
#
# COMPACT_ATOMS: atom_id res chain seq x y z
N MET A 1 -15.16 73.58 2.74
CA MET A 1 -15.17 73.98 1.31
C MET A 1 -13.79 74.56 0.98
N PRO A 2 -13.24 74.44 -0.25
CA PRO A 2 -13.76 73.72 -1.43
C PRO A 2 -12.74 72.77 -2.13
N ARG A 3 -13.27 71.83 -2.92
CA ARG A 3 -12.65 71.18 -4.11
C ARG A 3 -12.59 72.22 -5.26
N PRO A 4 -11.85 72.09 -6.40
CA PRO A 4 -12.11 71.00 -7.38
C PRO A 4 -11.11 70.68 -8.54
N HIS A 5 -11.54 69.69 -9.35
CA HIS A 5 -11.36 69.42 -10.81
C HIS A 5 -9.96 69.17 -11.43
N LEU A 6 -9.69 68.02 -12.09
CA LEU A 6 -10.13 67.48 -13.42
C LEU A 6 -9.60 68.25 -14.64
N SER A 7 -8.75 67.58 -15.46
CA SER A 7 -8.66 67.63 -16.94
C SER A 7 -7.27 67.09 -17.38
N MET A 8 -7.15 65.90 -17.98
CA MET A 8 -7.31 65.54 -19.41
C MET A 8 -6.20 66.04 -20.38
N THR A 9 -5.74 65.07 -21.18
CA THR A 9 -5.08 65.11 -22.51
C THR A 9 -3.58 65.40 -22.66
N LYS A 10 -2.90 64.48 -23.39
CA LYS A 10 -1.79 64.62 -24.38
C LYS A 10 -1.32 63.18 -24.70
N ARG A 11 -0.92 62.75 -25.90
CA ARG A 11 -0.57 63.42 -27.17
C ARG A 11 -0.45 62.36 -28.27
N VAL A 12 -0.82 62.73 -29.50
CA VAL A 12 -0.36 62.13 -30.77
C VAL A 12 0.81 62.95 -31.31
N SER A 13 1.60 62.36 -32.24
CA SER A 13 2.63 62.92 -33.16
C SER A 13 4.09 62.70 -32.72
N HIS A 14 5.09 62.37 -33.55
CA HIS A 14 5.22 62.26 -35.03
C HIS A 14 6.63 61.71 -35.40
N LEU A 15 6.78 61.12 -36.62
CA LEU A 15 7.97 60.95 -37.51
C LEU A 15 9.30 60.37 -36.94
N GLY A 16 10.12 59.57 -37.64
CA GLY A 16 10.15 59.08 -39.02
C GLY A 16 11.54 58.49 -39.37
N VAL A 17 11.59 57.85 -40.55
CA VAL A 17 12.75 57.61 -41.45
C VAL A 17 13.50 56.25 -41.42
N ARG A 18 13.64 55.72 -42.65
CA ARG A 18 14.22 54.48 -43.21
C ARG A 18 15.74 54.37 -43.01
N GLY A 19 16.34 53.19 -42.78
CA GLY A 19 16.82 52.19 -43.78
C GLY A 19 18.36 52.15 -43.79
N PRO A 20 19.07 51.01 -44.01
CA PRO A 20 19.16 50.40 -45.35
C PRO A 20 19.24 48.84 -45.40
N THR A 21 19.40 48.38 -46.64
CA THR A 21 19.17 47.10 -47.36
C THR A 21 20.32 46.05 -47.34
N VAL A 22 20.02 44.73 -47.25
CA VAL A 22 20.11 43.59 -48.26
C VAL A 22 21.57 43.10 -48.57
N PRO A 23 21.93 41.78 -48.63
CA PRO A 23 21.39 40.81 -49.59
C PRO A 23 21.29 39.30 -49.24
N SER A 24 20.54 38.64 -50.12
CA SER A 24 20.20 37.22 -50.31
C SER A 24 21.29 36.38 -51.00
N GLY A 25 21.34 35.06 -50.74
CA GLY A 25 21.90 34.07 -51.67
C GLY A 25 22.20 32.64 -51.14
N SER A 26 21.26 31.69 -51.36
CA SER A 26 21.42 30.23 -51.68
C SER A 26 22.15 29.26 -50.72
N PRO A 27 22.07 27.89 -50.86
CA PRO A 27 21.25 27.04 -51.73
C PRO A 27 20.46 25.91 -51.02
N ALA A 28 19.64 25.19 -51.81
CA ALA A 28 18.82 24.05 -51.47
C ALA A 28 19.58 22.72 -51.26
N ARG A 29 19.07 21.86 -50.37
CA ARG A 29 19.13 20.39 -50.49
C ARG A 29 17.85 19.77 -49.94
N SER A 30 17.28 18.88 -50.76
CA SER A 30 16.01 18.17 -50.63
C SER A 30 16.02 17.09 -49.55
N SER A 31 14.98 17.04 -48.71
CA SER A 31 14.65 15.92 -47.82
C SER A 31 13.18 15.52 -48.08
N PRO A 32 12.83 14.21 -48.06
CA PRO A 32 11.53 13.72 -48.54
C PRO A 32 10.40 13.93 -47.49
N PRO A 33 9.12 13.84 -47.90
CA PRO A 33 8.00 14.21 -47.03
C PRO A 33 7.75 13.19 -45.91
N LEU A 34 7.39 13.74 -44.75
CA LEU A 34 6.87 13.06 -43.56
C LEU A 34 5.69 12.16 -43.92
N ARG A 35 5.80 10.85 -43.61
CA ARG A 35 4.69 9.90 -43.66
C ARG A 35 3.78 10.10 -42.44
N LEU A 36 2.48 10.18 -42.72
CA LEU A 36 1.39 10.09 -41.76
C LEU A 36 1.41 8.75 -40.99
N PRO A 37 0.94 8.72 -39.72
CA PRO A 37 0.88 7.48 -38.94
C PRO A 37 -0.22 6.55 -39.45
N ILE A 38 0.14 5.28 -39.67
CA ILE A 38 -0.77 4.18 -40.01
C ILE A 38 -1.41 3.66 -38.71
N PRO A 39 -2.73 3.40 -38.68
CA PRO A 39 -3.41 2.86 -37.51
C PRO A 39 -3.09 1.36 -37.30
N ILE A 40 -2.66 1.00 -36.09
CA ILE A 40 -2.41 -0.39 -35.70
C ILE A 40 -3.73 -1.01 -35.23
N HIS A 41 -4.41 -1.68 -36.14
CA HIS A 41 -5.44 -2.69 -35.83
C HIS A 41 -5.08 -3.96 -36.61
N ARG A 42 -4.95 -5.09 -35.89
CA ARG A 42 -4.69 -6.48 -36.32
C ARG A 42 -3.29 -7.02 -36.06
N VAL A 43 -3.05 -7.48 -34.83
CA VAL A 43 -2.46 -8.81 -34.57
C VAL A 43 -3.17 -9.39 -33.33
N ALA A 44 -4.42 -9.79 -33.50
CA ALA A 44 -5.19 -10.53 -32.48
C ALA A 44 -6.16 -11.49 -33.18
N SER A 45 -5.61 -12.40 -33.99
CA SER A 45 -6.40 -13.46 -34.62
C SER A 45 -5.47 -14.51 -35.25
N GLN A 46 -4.73 -15.26 -34.44
CA GLN A 46 -4.10 -16.51 -34.90
C GLN A 46 -3.64 -17.46 -33.77
N ILE A 47 -4.39 -17.60 -32.67
CA ILE A 47 -4.29 -18.77 -31.77
C ILE A 47 -5.69 -19.15 -31.27
N ALA A 48 -6.63 -19.34 -32.19
CA ALA A 48 -7.99 -19.80 -31.88
C ALA A 48 -8.50 -20.77 -32.97
N ALA A 49 -7.73 -21.82 -33.27
CA ALA A 49 -8.19 -22.97 -34.05
C ALA A 49 -7.22 -24.14 -33.90
N LYS A 50 -7.42 -24.97 -32.85
CA LYS A 50 -7.07 -26.41 -32.77
C LYS A 50 -7.13 -26.88 -31.31
N ARG A 51 -8.34 -27.12 -30.79
CA ARG A 51 -8.58 -28.04 -29.67
C ARG A 51 -9.96 -28.67 -29.82
N SER A 52 -10.06 -29.67 -30.69
CA SER A 52 -11.12 -30.68 -30.68
C SER A 52 -10.45 -32.04 -30.75
N ALA A 53 -10.22 -32.65 -29.58
CA ALA A 53 -10.01 -34.08 -29.39
C ALA A 53 -10.03 -34.36 -27.87
N ARG A 54 -11.06 -35.09 -27.40
CA ARG A 54 -11.13 -35.66 -26.05
C ARG A 54 -10.28 -36.93 -25.98
N PRO A 55 -9.56 -37.17 -24.86
CA PRO A 55 -9.31 -38.50 -24.34
C PRO A 55 -9.92 -38.68 -22.92
N PRO A 56 -9.99 -39.91 -22.38
CA PRO A 56 -10.99 -40.30 -21.39
C PRO A 56 -10.60 -40.04 -19.94
N HIS A 57 -11.64 -40.06 -19.11
CA HIS A 57 -11.68 -39.83 -17.67
C HIS A 57 -10.71 -40.69 -16.84
N SER A 58 -10.00 -40.06 -15.91
CA SER A 58 -9.92 -40.44 -14.48
C SER A 58 -8.92 -39.54 -13.74
N HIS A 59 -9.14 -39.42 -12.42
CA HIS A 59 -8.37 -38.74 -11.38
C HIS A 59 -8.88 -37.37 -10.89
N HIS A 60 -9.21 -37.40 -9.60
CA HIS A 60 -9.64 -36.32 -8.73
C HIS A 60 -8.92 -35.00 -9.00
N ARG A 61 -9.67 -33.97 -9.38
CA ARG A 61 -9.28 -32.58 -9.11
C ARG A 61 -9.61 -32.30 -7.65
N SER A 62 -8.58 -32.21 -6.82
CA SER A 62 -8.64 -31.37 -5.63
C SER A 62 -9.00 -29.96 -6.09
N ASN A 63 -10.02 -29.36 -5.46
CA ASN A 63 -10.23 -27.92 -5.58
C ASN A 63 -8.93 -27.22 -5.14
N PRO A 64 -8.47 -26.17 -5.83
CA PRO A 64 -7.44 -25.31 -5.26
C PRO A 64 -7.98 -24.76 -3.94
N GLU A 65 -7.22 -24.92 -2.85
CA GLU A 65 -7.51 -24.19 -1.61
C GLU A 65 -7.66 -22.70 -1.94
N PRO A 66 -8.63 -21.99 -1.34
CA PRO A 66 -8.70 -20.55 -1.49
C PRO A 66 -7.37 -19.98 -0.98
N ALA A 67 -6.63 -19.32 -1.87
CA ALA A 67 -5.42 -18.59 -1.49
C ALA A 67 -5.73 -17.76 -0.25
N ALA A 68 -4.99 -17.99 0.84
CA ALA A 68 -5.24 -17.34 2.11
C ALA A 68 -5.27 -15.83 1.89
N MET A 69 -6.43 -15.20 2.08
CA MET A 69 -6.54 -13.76 1.86
C MET A 69 -5.72 -13.03 2.91
N SER A 70 -4.70 -12.32 2.46
CA SER A 70 -3.88 -11.44 3.29
C SER A 70 -4.73 -10.31 3.86
N VAL A 71 -4.79 -10.20 5.18
CA VAL A 71 -5.55 -9.17 5.88
C VAL A 71 -4.59 -8.07 6.30
N VAL A 72 -4.67 -6.92 5.63
CA VAL A 72 -3.70 -5.83 5.77
C VAL A 72 -4.40 -4.48 6.02
N GLY A 73 -3.86 -3.71 6.96
CA GLY A 73 -4.25 -2.34 7.26
C GLY A 73 -3.13 -1.36 6.96
N PHE A 74 -3.48 -0.24 6.33
CA PHE A 74 -2.54 0.80 5.95
C PHE A 74 -2.89 2.12 6.64
N ASP A 75 -1.90 2.71 7.30
CA ASP A 75 -1.93 4.10 7.72
C ASP A 75 -1.11 4.96 6.76
N VAL A 76 -1.80 5.90 6.11
CA VAL A 76 -1.19 6.86 5.18
C VAL A 76 -1.14 8.22 5.84
N GLY A 77 -0.09 8.45 6.63
CA GLY A 77 0.20 9.74 7.25
C GLY A 77 0.71 10.78 6.24
N ASN A 78 0.82 12.04 6.68
CA ASN A 78 1.42 13.09 5.84
C ASN A 78 2.94 13.00 5.78
N ASP A 79 3.56 12.43 6.82
CA ASP A 79 5.01 12.33 7.00
C ASP A 79 5.51 10.87 7.07
N THR A 80 4.66 9.96 7.56
CA THR A 80 5.00 8.54 7.73
C THR A 80 3.91 7.63 7.16
N LEU A 81 4.34 6.43 6.77
CA LEU A 81 3.52 5.31 6.33
C LEU A 81 3.73 4.13 7.28
N VAL A 82 2.65 3.45 7.64
CA VAL A 82 2.68 2.27 8.52
C VAL A 82 1.76 1.20 7.95
N ALA A 83 2.25 -0.04 7.86
CA ALA A 83 1.45 -1.20 7.51
C ALA A 83 1.32 -2.13 8.72
N ALA A 84 0.17 -2.79 8.84
CA ALA A 84 -0.04 -3.86 9.79
C ALA A 84 -0.79 -5.02 9.14
N ALA A 85 -0.52 -6.25 9.56
CA ALA A 85 -1.19 -7.44 9.04
C ALA A 85 -1.74 -8.30 10.19
N ALA A 86 -2.84 -9.00 9.92
CA ALA A 86 -3.37 -9.99 10.84
C ALA A 86 -2.62 -11.33 10.70
N ARG A 87 -2.20 -11.88 11.84
CA ARG A 87 -1.53 -13.19 11.96
C ARG A 87 -2.29 -14.07 12.95
N GLN A 88 -1.92 -15.35 13.05
CA GLN A 88 -2.61 -16.34 13.89
C GLN A 88 -2.78 -15.95 15.37
N ARG A 89 -1.95 -15.02 15.89
CA ARG A 89 -1.96 -14.58 17.30
C ARG A 89 -2.33 -13.11 17.52
N GLY A 90 -2.73 -12.37 16.48
CA GLY A 90 -3.08 -10.96 16.62
C GLY A 90 -2.73 -10.11 15.40
N ILE A 91 -2.47 -8.83 15.64
CA ILE A 91 -2.06 -7.86 14.61
C ILE A 91 -0.61 -7.45 14.86
N ASP A 92 0.21 -7.62 13.83
CA ASP A 92 1.61 -7.23 13.83
C ASP A 92 1.84 -6.05 12.88
N VAL A 93 2.68 -5.12 13.29
CA VAL A 93 3.13 -3.98 12.47
C VAL A 93 4.31 -4.44 11.64
N LEU A 94 4.28 -4.12 10.35
CA LEU A 94 5.27 -4.59 9.39
C LEU A 94 6.54 -3.74 9.45
N LEU A 95 7.68 -4.38 9.21
CA LEU A 95 8.98 -3.72 9.18
C LEU A 95 9.40 -3.46 7.74
N ASN A 96 9.93 -2.28 7.46
CA ASN A 96 10.53 -1.96 6.17
C ASN A 96 11.92 -2.59 5.98
N ALA A 97 12.53 -2.39 4.81
CA ALA A 97 13.85 -2.91 4.48
C ALA A 97 14.96 -2.47 5.47
N GLU A 98 14.76 -1.36 6.20
CA GLU A 98 15.68 -0.88 7.25
C GLU A 98 15.30 -1.39 8.65
N SER A 99 14.39 -2.36 8.75
CA SER A 99 13.86 -2.90 10.01
C SER A 99 13.13 -1.88 10.89
N LYS A 100 12.59 -0.79 10.30
CA LYS A 100 11.78 0.22 11.00
C LYS A 100 10.29 -0.04 10.78
N ARG A 101 9.49 0.34 11.78
CA ARG A 101 8.02 0.24 11.76
C ARG A 101 7.31 1.36 11.01
N GLU A 102 8.01 2.47 10.81
CA GLU A 102 7.52 3.65 10.09
C GLU A 102 8.42 3.89 8.88
N SER A 103 7.81 4.19 7.74
CA SER A 103 8.52 4.58 6.51
C SER A 103 8.16 6.03 6.16
N PRO A 104 9.10 6.88 5.71
CA PRO A 104 8.77 8.24 5.27
C PRO A 104 7.72 8.27 4.14
N ALA A 105 6.73 9.14 4.22
CA ALA A 105 5.71 9.35 3.18
C ALA A 105 6.26 10.26 2.07
N ALA A 106 7.28 9.79 1.36
CA ALA A 106 8.03 10.55 0.39
C ALA A 106 8.31 9.75 -0.89
N VAL A 107 8.22 10.43 -2.04
CA VAL A 107 8.61 9.93 -3.37
C VAL A 107 9.66 10.86 -3.95
N ALA A 108 10.78 10.34 -4.41
CA ALA A 108 11.77 11.10 -5.17
C ALA A 108 12.08 10.36 -6.48
N PHE A 109 12.63 11.08 -7.45
CA PHE A 109 13.04 10.50 -8.72
C PHE A 109 14.54 10.71 -8.85
N SER A 110 15.26 9.60 -9.01
CA SER A 110 16.66 9.61 -9.44
C SER A 110 16.72 9.61 -10.97
N HIS A 111 17.93 9.52 -11.53
CA HIS A 111 18.12 9.54 -12.97
C HIS A 111 17.47 8.34 -13.69
N ASN A 112 17.46 7.16 -13.07
CA ASN A 112 17.04 5.88 -13.67
C ASN A 112 15.91 5.14 -12.94
N ALA A 113 15.61 5.50 -11.68
CA ALA A 113 14.58 4.85 -10.87
C ALA A 113 13.83 5.83 -9.96
N ARG A 114 12.66 5.40 -9.50
CA ARG A 114 11.97 6.08 -8.41
C ARG A 114 12.54 5.61 -7.08
N LEU A 115 12.55 6.53 -6.11
CA LEU A 115 12.91 6.26 -4.73
C LEU A 115 11.67 6.53 -3.89
N ILE A 116 11.28 5.60 -3.03
CA ILE A 116 10.09 5.73 -2.18
C ILE A 116 10.48 5.37 -0.75
N GLY A 117 9.83 5.98 0.23
CA GLY A 117 10.08 5.66 1.63
C GLY A 117 11.45 6.15 2.10
N SER A 118 12.17 5.30 2.82
CA SER A 118 13.49 5.66 3.35
C SER A 118 14.52 5.98 2.27
N HIS A 119 14.40 5.37 1.08
CA HIS A 119 15.28 5.70 -0.05
C HIS A 119 15.07 7.14 -0.53
N ALA A 120 13.80 7.60 -0.62
CA ALA A 120 13.49 8.98 -0.99
C ALA A 120 14.02 9.99 0.05
N ALA A 121 13.81 9.69 1.34
CA ALA A 121 14.27 10.55 2.42
C ALA A 121 15.80 10.66 2.47
N SER A 122 16.51 9.55 2.27
CA SER A 122 17.98 9.50 2.26
C SER A 122 18.57 10.25 1.06
N ALA A 123 17.88 10.25 -0.08
CA ALA A 123 18.30 10.96 -1.29
C ALA A 123 17.96 12.47 -1.31
N SER A 124 17.31 13.00 -0.26
CA SER A 124 16.77 14.37 -0.21
C SER A 124 17.79 15.49 -0.46
N ALA A 125 19.08 15.24 -0.23
CA ALA A 125 20.16 16.20 -0.48
C ALA A 125 20.48 16.39 -1.99
N SER A 126 20.19 15.37 -2.80
CA SER A 126 20.44 15.32 -4.25
C SER A 126 19.14 15.41 -5.05
N HIS A 127 18.06 14.82 -4.55
CA HIS A 127 16.75 14.76 -5.21
C HIS A 127 15.68 15.25 -4.23
N ALA A 128 15.07 16.40 -4.52
CA ALA A 128 14.01 16.94 -3.68
C ALA A 128 12.80 15.96 -3.64
N PRO A 129 12.38 15.49 -2.45
CA PRO A 129 11.29 14.53 -2.36
C PRO A 129 9.93 15.22 -2.48
N PHE A 130 9.04 14.64 -3.28
CA PHE A 130 7.60 14.87 -3.23
C PHE A 130 7.06 14.29 -1.93
N SER A 131 6.70 15.17 -1.00
CA SER A 131 6.18 14.87 0.32
C SER A 131 4.88 15.65 0.55
N SER A 132 4.23 15.45 1.69
CA SER A 132 2.95 16.10 2.03
C SER A 132 1.84 15.85 1.00
N VAL A 133 1.82 14.65 0.40
CA VAL A 133 0.82 14.25 -0.62
C VAL A 133 -0.61 14.40 -0.11
N LYS A 134 -0.85 14.06 1.17
CA LYS A 134 -2.15 14.22 1.84
C LYS A 134 -2.63 15.67 1.76
N ARG A 135 -1.74 16.65 1.98
CA ARG A 135 -2.07 18.09 1.90
C ARG A 135 -2.33 18.55 0.47
N LEU A 136 -1.60 18.03 -0.50
CA LEU A 136 -1.82 18.34 -1.92
C LEU A 136 -3.19 17.82 -2.42
N LEU A 137 -3.73 16.75 -1.84
CA LEU A 137 -5.07 16.23 -2.16
C LEU A 137 -6.22 17.08 -1.61
N VAL A 138 -6.02 17.76 -0.48
CA VAL A 138 -7.07 18.59 0.14
C VAL A 138 -7.36 19.83 -0.72
N ALA A 139 -6.40 20.28 -1.50
CA ALA A 139 -6.46 21.56 -2.18
C ALA A 139 -6.57 21.46 -3.71
N ALA A 140 -7.71 21.86 -4.25
CA ALA A 140 -7.82 22.27 -5.65
C ALA A 140 -7.06 23.59 -5.83
N THR A 141 -6.18 23.65 -6.83
CA THR A 141 -5.21 24.74 -7.00
C THR A 141 -5.89 26.07 -7.31
N GLY A 142 -5.66 27.05 -6.42
CA GLY A 142 -5.89 28.47 -6.67
C GLY A 142 -6.85 29.20 -5.71
N ARG A 143 -7.59 28.50 -4.83
CA ARG A 143 -8.58 29.14 -3.93
C ARG A 143 -8.49 28.77 -2.45
N ASP A 144 -7.74 27.74 -2.08
CA ASP A 144 -7.60 27.31 -0.69
C ASP A 144 -6.51 28.14 0.04
N PRO A 145 -6.86 28.99 1.01
CA PRO A 145 -5.88 29.80 1.75
C PRO A 145 -4.88 28.97 2.55
N SER A 146 -5.22 27.73 2.93
CA SER A 146 -4.33 26.84 3.70
C SER A 146 -3.20 26.27 2.82
N LEU A 147 -3.50 25.86 1.58
CA LEU A 147 -2.46 25.42 0.65
C LEU A 147 -1.54 26.58 0.25
N LEU A 148 -2.09 27.78 0.03
CA LEU A 148 -1.27 28.96 -0.32
C LEU A 148 -0.19 29.27 0.74
N ARG A 149 -0.44 28.93 2.02
CA ARG A 149 0.57 29.01 3.09
C ARG A 149 1.62 27.90 3.01
N ASP A 150 1.25 26.73 2.52
CA ASP A 150 2.14 25.57 2.43
C ASP A 150 3.02 25.59 1.17
N LEU A 151 2.56 26.15 0.05
CA LEU A 151 3.31 26.15 -1.22
C LEU A 151 4.74 26.70 -1.08
N PRO A 152 5.00 27.82 -0.38
CA PRO A 152 6.37 28.32 -0.19
C PRO A 152 7.26 27.40 0.67
N ARG A 153 6.66 26.46 1.41
CA ARG A 153 7.37 25.53 2.30
C ARG A 153 7.82 24.26 1.58
N LEU A 154 7.20 23.94 0.44
CA LEU A 154 7.51 22.74 -0.32
C LEU A 154 8.83 22.90 -1.09
N PRO A 155 9.66 21.84 -1.19
CA PRO A 155 10.93 21.92 -1.91
C PRO A 155 10.78 21.79 -3.43
N PHE A 156 9.54 21.76 -3.93
CA PHE A 156 9.20 21.60 -5.34
C PHE A 156 8.03 22.53 -5.73
N PRO A 157 8.00 23.00 -6.98
CA PRO A 157 6.89 23.81 -7.46
C PRO A 157 5.62 22.96 -7.66
N VAL A 158 4.47 23.54 -7.34
CA VAL A 158 3.15 22.98 -7.62
C VAL A 158 2.45 23.85 -8.66
N SER A 159 1.95 23.22 -9.70
CA SER A 159 1.19 23.84 -10.80
C SER A 159 -0.27 23.36 -10.80
N ALA A 160 -1.09 23.94 -11.66
CA ALA A 160 -2.49 23.55 -11.83
C ALA A 160 -2.72 22.93 -13.21
N ASP A 161 -3.54 21.88 -13.30
CA ASP A 161 -4.05 21.38 -14.57
C ASP A 161 -5.18 22.25 -15.12
N GLY A 162 -5.71 21.90 -16.30
CA GLY A 162 -6.82 22.62 -16.94
C GLY A 162 -8.12 22.63 -16.12
N ALA A 163 -8.27 21.73 -15.14
CA ALA A 163 -9.40 21.65 -14.24
C ALA A 163 -9.13 22.31 -12.87
N GLY A 164 -7.95 22.91 -12.66
CA GLY A 164 -7.56 23.49 -11.38
C GLY A 164 -7.21 22.45 -10.31
N ARG A 165 -6.73 21.27 -10.70
CA ARG A 165 -6.16 20.24 -9.80
C ARG A 165 -4.65 20.44 -9.68
N ALA A 166 -4.08 20.11 -8.53
CA ALA A 166 -2.63 20.21 -8.33
C ALA A 166 -1.86 19.25 -9.24
N LEU A 167 -0.72 19.72 -9.75
CA LEU A 167 0.24 18.95 -10.53
C LEU A 167 1.66 19.26 -10.07
N VAL A 168 2.44 18.22 -9.83
CA VAL A 168 3.89 18.31 -9.67
C VAL A 168 4.58 17.81 -10.92
N HIS A 169 5.84 18.21 -11.12
CA HIS A 169 6.63 17.77 -12.26
C HIS A 169 7.90 17.09 -11.76
N ALA A 170 8.11 15.85 -12.17
CA ALA A 170 9.32 15.09 -11.88
C ALA A 170 10.17 14.96 -13.13
N ASP A 171 11.50 15.06 -12.97
CA ASP A 171 12.45 14.71 -14.02
C ASP A 171 12.82 13.24 -13.86
N HIS A 172 12.56 12.42 -14.88
CA HIS A 172 12.79 10.98 -14.86
C HIS A 172 13.32 10.53 -16.22
N MET A 173 14.52 9.91 -16.23
CA MET A 173 15.19 9.44 -17.45
C MET A 173 15.25 10.48 -18.58
N GLY A 174 15.63 11.71 -18.23
CA GLY A 174 15.73 12.82 -19.19
C GLY A 174 14.40 13.37 -19.71
N ARG A 175 13.26 12.90 -19.18
CA ARG A 175 11.91 13.38 -19.51
C ARG A 175 11.26 14.02 -18.30
N ARG A 176 10.55 15.12 -18.53
CA ARG A 176 9.73 15.75 -17.51
C ARG A 176 8.33 15.15 -17.53
N ILE A 177 7.91 14.51 -16.45
CA ILE A 177 6.58 13.90 -16.29
C ILE A 177 5.72 14.71 -15.33
N ALA A 178 4.45 14.91 -15.69
CA ALA A 178 3.48 15.55 -14.83
C ALA A 178 2.77 14.50 -13.98
N LEU A 179 2.70 14.72 -12.67
CA LEU A 179 2.08 13.80 -11.72
C LEU A 179 1.04 14.54 -10.88
N SER A 180 -0.15 13.96 -10.77
CA SER A 180 -1.16 14.42 -9.83
C SER A 180 -0.83 13.92 -8.41
N PRO A 181 -1.37 14.55 -7.36
CA PRO A 181 -1.28 14.01 -6.00
C PRO A 181 -1.85 12.58 -5.89
N THR A 182 -2.85 12.23 -6.72
CA THR A 182 -3.39 10.87 -6.81
C THR A 182 -2.35 9.88 -7.33
N HIS A 183 -1.54 10.27 -8.33
CA HIS A 183 -0.40 9.45 -8.79
C HIS A 183 0.66 9.30 -7.69
N LEU A 184 1.03 10.37 -6.99
CA LEU A 184 1.97 10.24 -5.87
C LEU A 184 1.44 9.33 -4.77
N LEU A 185 0.14 9.41 -4.47
CA LEU A 185 -0.51 8.54 -3.50
C LEU A 185 -0.50 7.07 -3.96
N SER A 186 -0.72 6.79 -5.25
CA SER A 186 -0.67 5.42 -5.76
C SER A 186 0.73 4.82 -5.61
N MET A 187 1.79 5.62 -5.79
CA MET A 187 3.17 5.18 -5.55
C MET A 187 3.41 4.81 -4.08
N LEU A 188 2.91 5.62 -3.14
CA LEU A 188 3.02 5.33 -1.70
C LEU A 188 2.21 4.08 -1.31
N LEU A 189 1.03 3.87 -1.91
CA LEU A 189 0.21 2.68 -1.70
C LEU A 189 0.84 1.43 -2.32
N ALA A 190 1.45 1.55 -3.50
CA ALA A 190 2.21 0.47 -4.14
C ALA A 190 3.41 0.05 -3.28
N TYR A 191 4.10 1.01 -2.67
CA TYR A 191 5.15 0.73 -1.69
C TYR A 191 4.62 -0.03 -0.46
N LEU A 192 3.50 0.40 0.12
CA LEU A 192 2.87 -0.30 1.25
C LEU A 192 2.40 -1.72 0.90
N LYS A 193 1.91 -1.91 -0.33
CA LYS A 193 1.58 -3.23 -0.88
C LYS A 193 2.83 -4.11 -0.98
N GLN A 194 3.90 -3.63 -1.61
CA GLN A 194 5.17 -4.37 -1.73
C GLN A 194 5.76 -4.74 -0.37
N LEU A 195 5.70 -3.81 0.59
CA LEU A 195 6.09 -4.03 1.98
C LEU A 195 5.32 -5.20 2.61
N ALA A 196 3.99 -5.22 2.42
CA ALA A 196 3.15 -6.30 2.94
C ALA A 196 3.37 -7.63 2.22
N GLU A 197 3.55 -7.62 0.90
CA GLU A 197 3.85 -8.84 0.11
C GLU A 197 5.20 -9.44 0.52
N ALA A 198 6.23 -8.62 0.73
CA ALA A 198 7.54 -9.07 1.18
C ALA A 198 7.48 -9.72 2.58
N ASP A 199 6.78 -9.10 3.53
CA ASP A 199 6.61 -9.64 4.89
C ASP A 199 5.79 -10.95 4.92
N LEU A 200 4.86 -11.12 3.98
CA LEU A 200 4.02 -12.32 3.83
C LEU A 200 4.64 -13.39 2.93
N GLY A 201 5.95 -13.36 2.70
CA GLY A 201 6.68 -14.38 1.93
C GLY A 201 6.35 -14.39 0.43
N GLY A 202 5.97 -13.23 -0.11
CA GLY A 202 5.58 -13.05 -1.51
C GLY A 202 4.11 -13.34 -1.81
N ALA A 203 3.28 -13.59 -0.79
CA ALA A 203 1.84 -13.77 -0.98
C ALA A 203 1.19 -12.47 -1.48
N PRO A 204 0.35 -12.52 -2.54
CA PRO A 204 -0.21 -11.32 -3.14
C PRO A 204 -1.16 -10.59 -2.17
N VAL A 205 -1.06 -9.26 -2.13
CA VAL A 205 -1.93 -8.40 -1.31
C VAL A 205 -2.85 -7.60 -2.22
N ALA A 206 -4.13 -7.98 -2.24
CA ALA A 206 -5.15 -7.33 -3.06
C ALA A 206 -6.17 -6.55 -2.22
N GLU A 207 -6.63 -7.11 -1.10
CA GLU A 207 -7.62 -6.46 -0.23
C GLU A 207 -6.94 -5.77 0.96
N CYS A 208 -7.43 -4.59 1.34
CA CYS A 208 -6.91 -3.86 2.50
C CYS A 208 -7.95 -2.94 3.13
N VAL A 209 -7.63 -2.39 4.30
CA VAL A 209 -8.31 -1.21 4.85
C VAL A 209 -7.31 -0.07 4.93
N ILE A 210 -7.70 1.11 4.45
CA ILE A 210 -6.81 2.29 4.39
C ILE A 210 -7.37 3.38 5.31
N SER A 211 -6.50 3.99 6.12
CA SER A 211 -6.84 5.13 6.97
C SER A 211 -7.05 6.40 6.13
N VAL A 212 -7.99 7.25 6.56
CA VAL A 212 -8.22 8.58 5.99
C VAL A 212 -8.62 9.57 7.09
N PRO A 213 -8.23 10.85 7.01
CA PRO A 213 -8.71 11.84 7.97
C PRO A 213 -10.23 11.96 7.97
N CYS A 214 -10.82 12.26 9.13
CA CYS A 214 -12.27 12.37 9.25
C CYS A 214 -12.83 13.45 8.32
N TYR A 215 -12.14 14.59 8.19
CA TYR A 215 -12.56 15.75 7.40
C TYR A 215 -12.41 15.60 5.88
N PHE A 216 -11.91 14.46 5.39
CA PHE A 216 -11.80 14.22 3.95
C PHE A 216 -13.17 14.20 3.27
N THR A 217 -13.31 15.05 2.24
CA THR A 217 -14.53 15.12 1.44
C THR A 217 -14.67 13.90 0.53
N GLN A 218 -15.82 13.79 -0.15
CA GLN A 218 -16.09 12.76 -1.14
C GLN A 218 -15.02 12.73 -2.25
N ALA A 219 -14.51 13.89 -2.66
CA ALA A 219 -13.47 13.99 -3.69
C ALA A 219 -12.14 13.38 -3.22
N GLN A 220 -11.67 13.70 -2.00
CA GLN A 220 -10.42 13.10 -1.48
C GLN A 220 -10.57 11.60 -1.21
N ARG A 221 -11.72 11.16 -0.69
CA ARG A 221 -12.01 9.73 -0.51
C ARG A 221 -12.00 8.98 -1.83
N ARG A 222 -12.54 9.58 -2.90
CA ARG A 222 -12.48 9.02 -4.24
C ARG A 222 -11.04 8.94 -4.75
N ALA A 223 -10.25 10.00 -4.58
CA ALA A 223 -8.84 9.99 -4.94
C ALA A 223 -8.04 8.87 -4.24
N TYR A 224 -8.37 8.53 -2.98
CA TYR A 224 -7.79 7.37 -2.30
C TYR A 224 -8.18 6.03 -2.94
N LEU A 225 -9.44 5.87 -3.36
CA LEU A 225 -9.88 4.67 -4.07
C LEU A 225 -9.25 4.57 -5.46
N ASP A 226 -9.16 5.68 -6.18
CA ASP A 226 -8.54 5.74 -7.51
C ASP A 226 -7.04 5.40 -7.39
N ALA A 227 -6.32 6.01 -6.44
CA ALA A 227 -4.91 5.69 -6.15
C ALA A 227 -4.70 4.23 -5.74
N ALA A 228 -5.62 3.67 -4.94
CA ALA A 228 -5.57 2.26 -4.58
C ALA A 228 -5.78 1.36 -5.81
N ALA A 229 -6.70 1.70 -6.70
CA ALA A 229 -6.93 0.95 -7.93
C ALA A 229 -5.70 1.02 -8.86
N VAL A 230 -5.01 2.17 -8.94
CA VAL A 230 -3.74 2.31 -9.67
C VAL A 230 -2.64 1.44 -9.05
N ALA A 231 -2.55 1.36 -7.72
CA ALA A 231 -1.62 0.48 -7.00
C ALA A 231 -2.00 -1.02 -7.06
N GLY A 232 -3.11 -1.38 -7.70
CA GLY A 232 -3.63 -2.75 -7.73
C GLY A 232 -4.10 -3.25 -6.35
N LEU A 233 -4.69 -2.37 -5.56
CA LEU A 233 -5.35 -2.63 -4.28
C LEU A 233 -6.87 -2.42 -4.40
N ARG A 234 -7.64 -3.21 -3.66
CA ARG A 234 -9.09 -3.07 -3.48
C ARG A 234 -9.38 -2.80 -2.01
N PRO A 235 -9.56 -1.53 -1.61
CA PRO A 235 -9.93 -1.21 -0.24
C PRO A 235 -11.30 -1.79 0.10
N LEU A 236 -11.40 -2.56 1.18
CA LEU A 236 -12.66 -3.04 1.76
C LEU A 236 -13.38 -1.92 2.52
N ARG A 237 -12.60 -1.00 3.11
CA ARG A 237 -13.10 0.17 3.82
C ARG A 237 -12.04 1.28 3.78
N LEU A 238 -12.49 2.51 3.59
CA LEU A 238 -11.72 3.69 4.01
C LEU A 238 -12.17 4.02 5.43
N MET A 239 -11.24 3.99 6.38
CA MET A 239 -11.55 4.07 7.81
C MET A 239 -11.00 5.39 8.36
N HIS A 240 -11.77 6.11 9.18
CA HIS A 240 -11.24 7.29 9.85
C HIS A 240 -10.11 6.94 10.81
N ASP A 241 -9.05 7.76 10.83
CA ASP A 241 -7.83 7.54 11.64
C ASP A 241 -8.15 7.25 13.11
N LEU A 242 -8.98 8.10 13.73
CA LEU A 242 -9.38 7.95 15.13
C LEU A 242 -10.40 6.83 15.39
N VAL A 243 -11.10 6.39 14.35
CA VAL A 243 -12.02 5.23 14.45
C VAL A 243 -11.21 3.94 14.41
N ALA A 244 -10.15 3.89 13.60
CA ALA A 244 -9.18 2.79 13.65
C ALA A 244 -8.49 2.72 15.02
N THR A 245 -8.05 3.88 15.53
CA THR A 245 -7.47 4.02 16.87
C THR A 245 -8.42 3.53 17.97
N ALA A 246 -9.68 3.97 17.94
CA ALA A 246 -10.69 3.56 18.90
C ALA A 246 -11.04 2.07 18.83
N LEU A 247 -11.03 1.46 17.63
CA LEU A 247 -11.20 0.01 17.48
C LEU A 247 -10.06 -0.75 18.16
N GLY A 248 -8.82 -0.35 17.93
CA GLY A 248 -7.65 -0.95 18.58
C GLY A 248 -7.67 -0.77 20.11
N TYR A 249 -8.25 0.33 20.60
CA TYR A 249 -8.44 0.58 22.03
C TYR A 249 -9.52 -0.32 22.65
N GLY A 250 -10.68 -0.41 22.01
CA GLY A 250 -11.87 -1.03 22.60
C GLY A 250 -11.89 -2.55 22.51
N LEU A 251 -11.45 -3.12 21.38
CA LEU A 251 -11.62 -4.56 21.08
C LEU A 251 -10.99 -5.48 22.14
N TYR A 252 -9.84 -5.06 22.68
CA TYR A 252 -9.06 -5.85 23.65
C TYR A 252 -9.40 -5.56 25.12
N ARG A 253 -10.28 -4.60 25.38
CA ARG A 253 -10.65 -4.20 26.74
C ARG A 253 -11.99 -4.82 27.14
N SER A 254 -12.02 -5.44 28.31
CA SER A 254 -13.22 -6.03 28.90
C SER A 254 -13.89 -5.14 29.94
N ASP A 255 -13.23 -4.05 30.34
CA ASP A 255 -13.69 -3.10 31.35
C ASP A 255 -14.59 -1.98 30.78
N LEU A 256 -14.80 -1.96 29.46
CA LEU A 256 -15.65 -0.97 28.79
C LEU A 256 -17.11 -1.45 28.71
N GLY A 257 -18.07 -0.55 28.90
CA GLY A 257 -19.50 -0.83 28.64
C GLY A 257 -20.20 -1.74 29.67
N GLY A 258 -19.78 -1.68 30.94
CA GLY A 258 -20.31 -2.53 32.03
C GLY A 258 -21.65 -2.08 32.64
N ALA A 259 -21.94 -2.56 33.85
CA ALA A 259 -23.21 -2.31 34.57
C ALA A 259 -23.52 -0.81 34.82
N GLY A 260 -22.53 0.08 34.70
CA GLY A 260 -22.67 1.54 34.80
C GLY A 260 -23.07 2.25 33.51
N GLY A 261 -23.28 1.52 32.40
CA GLY A 261 -23.61 2.09 31.09
C GLY A 261 -22.39 2.26 30.17
N ALA A 262 -22.58 3.02 29.09
CA ALA A 262 -21.53 3.24 28.09
C ALA A 262 -20.35 4.03 28.66
N THR A 263 -19.13 3.58 28.34
CA THR A 263 -17.89 4.30 28.66
C THR A 263 -17.59 5.30 27.55
N TYR A 264 -17.48 6.58 27.87
CA TYR A 264 -17.20 7.64 26.90
C TYR A 264 -15.72 8.03 26.92
N VAL A 265 -15.06 7.96 25.77
CA VAL A 265 -13.65 8.30 25.60
C VAL A 265 -13.49 9.30 24.48
N SER A 266 -12.67 10.34 24.69
CA SER A 266 -12.29 11.27 23.64
C SER A 266 -10.89 10.92 23.15
N PHE A 267 -10.77 10.61 21.87
CA PHE A 267 -9.48 10.43 21.21
C PHE A 267 -9.08 11.75 20.57
N VAL A 268 -7.86 12.20 20.84
CA VAL A 268 -7.26 13.41 20.27
C VAL A 268 -5.99 13.01 19.55
N ASP A 269 -5.94 13.23 18.25
CA ASP A 269 -4.75 13.04 17.42
C ASP A 269 -4.19 14.39 17.02
N VAL A 270 -2.98 14.72 17.48
CA VAL A 270 -2.20 15.82 16.92
C VAL A 270 -1.12 15.23 16.04
N GLY A 271 -1.44 15.09 14.76
CA GLY A 271 -0.58 14.51 13.74
C GLY A 271 0.49 15.47 13.26
N GLN A 272 1.06 15.21 12.07
CA GLN A 272 2.08 16.08 11.50
C GLN A 272 1.47 17.34 10.84
N CYS A 273 0.31 17.24 10.19
CA CYS A 273 -0.32 18.36 9.46
C CYS A 273 -1.74 18.73 9.90
N ASP A 274 -2.36 17.92 10.75
CA ASP A 274 -3.74 18.10 11.19
C ASP A 274 -3.92 17.66 12.64
N THR A 275 -5.00 18.17 13.25
CA THR A 275 -5.47 17.81 14.58
C THR A 275 -6.88 17.26 14.44
N GLN A 276 -7.12 16.03 14.90
CA GLN A 276 -8.41 15.35 14.82
C GLN A 276 -8.89 14.98 16.22
N VAL A 277 -10.22 14.96 16.42
CA VAL A 277 -10.87 14.56 17.66
C VAL A 277 -12.07 13.69 17.34
N ALA A 278 -12.20 12.57 18.05
CA ALA A 278 -13.38 11.72 18.01
C ALA A 278 -13.87 11.47 19.44
N VAL A 279 -15.18 11.64 19.67
CA VAL A 279 -15.82 11.24 20.93
C VAL A 279 -16.54 9.92 20.69
N VAL A 280 -16.16 8.88 21.42
CA VAL A 280 -16.61 7.51 21.19
C VAL A 280 -17.27 6.97 22.45
N ALA A 281 -18.42 6.34 22.27
CA ALA A 281 -19.09 5.54 23.29
C ALA A 281 -18.72 4.06 23.08
N PHE A 282 -18.21 3.42 24.11
CA PHE A 282 -18.01 1.98 24.17
C PHE A 282 -19.12 1.36 25.01
N ASP A 283 -19.83 0.40 24.43
CA ASP A 283 -20.91 -0.35 25.07
C ASP A 283 -20.69 -1.87 24.91
N GLY A 284 -21.57 -2.68 25.51
CA GLY A 284 -21.45 -4.14 25.46
C GLY A 284 -21.23 -4.74 24.07
N PRO A 285 -21.95 -4.31 23.00
CA PRO A 285 -21.77 -4.87 21.65
C PRO A 285 -20.59 -4.28 20.86
N GLY A 286 -20.03 -3.12 21.23
CA GLY A 286 -18.86 -2.57 20.54
C GLY A 286 -18.62 -1.09 20.78
N MET A 287 -18.43 -0.34 19.70
CA MET A 287 -18.19 1.10 19.75
C MET A 287 -19.05 1.90 18.79
N LYS A 288 -19.42 3.09 19.23
CA LYS A 288 -20.15 4.09 18.47
C LYS A 288 -19.47 5.44 18.54
N VAL A 289 -19.09 5.96 17.40
CA VAL A 289 -18.61 7.34 17.27
C VAL A 289 -19.80 8.29 17.40
N LEU A 290 -19.72 9.23 18.35
CA LEU A 290 -20.77 10.23 18.59
C LEU A 290 -20.55 11.47 17.75
N SER A 291 -19.30 11.92 17.64
CA SER A 291 -18.94 13.14 16.93
C SER A 291 -17.48 13.14 16.52
N HIS A 292 -17.20 14.02 15.55
CA HIS A 292 -15.86 14.32 15.04
C HIS A 292 -15.62 15.83 15.14
N GLY A 293 -14.38 16.22 15.44
CA GLY A 293 -13.88 17.59 15.34
C GLY A 293 -12.48 17.59 14.73
N PHE A 294 -12.09 18.67 14.05
CA PHE A 294 -10.78 18.73 13.40
C PHE A 294 -10.27 20.15 13.16
N ASP A 295 -8.96 20.33 13.11
CA ASP A 295 -8.29 21.42 12.42
C ASP A 295 -7.38 20.78 11.35
N ALA A 296 -7.75 20.96 10.08
CA ALA A 296 -7.08 20.31 8.95
C ALA A 296 -5.73 20.95 8.60
N ASP A 297 -5.37 22.05 9.24
CA ASP A 297 -4.15 22.85 9.01
C ASP A 297 -3.47 23.23 10.33
N LEU A 298 -3.31 22.23 11.20
CA LEU A 298 -2.65 22.37 12.49
C LEU A 298 -2.07 21.03 12.93
N GLY A 299 -0.76 20.86 12.82
CA GLY A 299 -0.06 19.69 13.34
C GLY A 299 1.38 19.99 13.74
N GLY A 300 2.16 18.95 13.98
CA GLY A 300 3.56 19.05 14.38
C GLY A 300 4.43 19.91 13.47
N ARG A 301 4.10 20.02 12.17
CA ARG A 301 4.80 20.87 11.19
C ARG A 301 4.68 22.35 11.47
N ASP A 302 3.56 22.80 12.03
CA ASP A 302 3.32 24.21 12.29
C ASP A 302 4.16 24.67 13.48
N PHE A 303 4.40 23.77 14.44
CA PHE A 303 5.38 23.94 15.51
C PHE A 303 6.82 23.92 14.98
N ASP A 304 7.12 23.08 13.99
CA ASP A 304 8.44 23.09 13.33
C ASP A 304 8.68 24.42 12.60
N GLU A 305 7.65 24.98 11.96
CA GLU A 305 7.78 26.25 11.25
C GLU A 305 8.01 27.42 12.21
N VAL A 306 7.45 27.40 13.43
CA VAL A 306 7.77 28.42 14.47
C VAL A 306 9.27 28.42 14.80
N LEU A 307 9.87 27.24 14.94
CA LEU A 307 11.32 27.12 15.16
C LEU A 307 12.11 27.55 13.92
N PHE A 308 11.67 27.15 12.73
CA PHE A 308 12.30 27.55 11.48
C PHE A 308 12.34 29.06 11.32
N GLU A 309 11.21 29.74 11.54
CA GLU A 309 11.13 31.20 11.43
C GLU A 309 12.06 31.89 12.45
N HIS A 310 12.05 31.44 13.71
CA HIS A 310 12.94 31.95 14.75
C HIS A 310 14.42 31.81 14.38
N PHE A 311 14.86 30.62 13.96
CA PHE A 311 16.27 30.38 13.63
C PHE A 311 16.66 31.00 12.28
N ALA A 312 15.75 31.09 11.31
CA ALA A 312 16.02 31.77 10.05
C ALA A 312 16.25 33.26 10.25
N GLU A 313 15.49 33.91 11.14
CA GLU A 313 15.71 35.30 11.54
C GLU A 313 17.03 35.45 12.32
N GLU A 314 17.25 34.64 13.35
CA GLU A 314 18.49 34.66 14.15
C GLU A 314 19.74 34.48 13.27
N PHE A 315 19.71 33.53 12.34
CA PHE A 315 20.85 33.26 11.46
C PHE A 315 21.01 34.30 10.36
N GLY A 316 19.91 34.90 9.89
CA GLY A 316 19.94 36.07 9.01
C GLY A 316 20.66 37.24 9.65
N GLU A 317 20.42 37.51 10.93
CA GLU A 317 21.09 38.59 11.65
C GLU A 317 22.54 38.25 12.01
N ARG A 318 22.79 37.05 12.57
CA ARG A 318 24.11 36.67 13.10
C ARG A 318 25.11 36.30 12.01
N TYR A 319 24.68 35.52 11.02
CA TYR A 319 25.55 34.97 9.98
C TYR A 319 25.39 35.66 8.62
N ARG A 320 24.44 36.60 8.50
CA ARG A 320 24.14 37.34 7.26
C ARG A 320 23.86 36.41 6.09
N ILE A 321 22.96 35.44 6.29
CA ILE A 321 22.52 34.48 5.27
C ILE A 321 21.01 34.54 5.08
N ASP A 322 20.53 34.36 3.86
CA ASP A 322 19.10 34.23 3.57
C ASP A 322 18.73 32.76 3.37
N VAL A 323 18.40 32.09 4.47
CA VAL A 323 18.00 30.67 4.44
C VAL A 323 16.68 30.48 3.68
N LYS A 324 15.75 31.44 3.76
CA LYS A 324 14.41 31.37 3.15
C LYS A 324 14.49 31.43 1.62
N GLY A 325 15.44 32.20 1.09
CA GLY A 325 15.72 32.28 -0.35
C GLY A 325 16.38 31.03 -0.95
N ASN A 326 16.89 30.10 -0.14
CA ASN A 326 17.59 28.90 -0.60
C ASN A 326 16.85 27.62 -0.19
N VAL A 327 16.29 26.91 -1.18
CA VAL A 327 15.50 25.68 -0.97
C VAL A 327 16.27 24.62 -0.17
N LYS A 328 17.54 24.36 -0.52
CA LYS A 328 18.35 23.33 0.13
C LYS A 328 18.69 23.70 1.57
N ALA A 329 19.04 24.97 1.82
CA ALA A 329 19.28 25.46 3.18
C ALA A 329 18.00 25.41 4.03
N SER A 330 16.86 25.83 3.47
CA SER A 330 15.55 25.77 4.12
C SER A 330 15.17 24.34 4.53
N MET A 331 15.33 23.36 3.64
CA MET A 331 15.08 21.95 3.96
C MET A 331 15.96 21.45 5.11
N ARG A 332 17.27 21.76 5.07
CA ARG A 332 18.22 21.32 6.11
C ARG A 332 17.92 21.97 7.46
N LEU A 333 17.57 23.25 7.48
CA LEU A 333 17.19 23.95 8.71
C LEU A 333 15.88 23.42 9.27
N ARG A 334 14.84 23.18 8.45
CA ARG A 334 13.58 22.56 8.91
C ARG A 334 13.80 21.18 9.52
N ALA A 335 14.62 20.34 8.89
CA ALA A 335 14.98 19.03 9.46
C ALA A 335 15.71 19.14 10.81
N ALA A 336 16.55 20.16 10.99
CA ALA A 336 17.20 20.44 12.27
C ALA A 336 16.20 20.96 13.32
N CYS A 337 15.24 21.80 12.92
CA CYS A 337 14.18 22.32 13.78
C CYS A 337 13.24 21.19 14.27
N GLU A 338 12.88 20.26 13.39
CA GLU A 338 12.08 19.08 13.77
C GLU A 338 12.80 18.22 14.82
N LYS A 339 14.11 18.00 14.66
CA LYS A 339 14.94 17.33 15.66
C LYS A 339 14.98 18.12 16.97
N ALA A 340 15.13 19.44 16.93
CA ALA A 340 15.10 20.29 18.11
C ALA A 340 13.76 20.23 18.84
N LYS A 341 12.62 20.27 18.13
CA LYS A 341 11.28 20.07 18.72
C LYS A 341 11.17 18.73 19.47
N LYS A 342 11.70 17.65 18.89
CA LYS A 342 11.74 16.32 19.54
C LYS A 342 12.61 16.36 20.81
N VAL A 343 13.78 17.01 20.76
CA VAL A 343 14.64 17.20 21.94
C VAL A 343 13.95 18.00 23.03
N LEU A 344 13.26 19.10 22.69
CA LEU A 344 12.51 19.95 23.62
C LEU A 344 11.34 19.21 24.29
N SER A 345 10.83 18.15 23.67
CA SER A 345 9.78 17.32 24.26
C SER A 345 10.28 16.54 25.48
N ALA A 346 11.57 16.20 25.53
CA ALA A 346 12.20 15.52 26.66
C ALA A 346 13.02 16.47 27.56
N ASN A 347 13.73 17.44 26.95
CA ASN A 347 14.69 18.32 27.61
C ASN A 347 14.20 19.77 27.68
N ALA A 348 14.70 20.54 28.64
CA ALA A 348 14.33 21.95 28.82
C ALA A 348 14.96 22.89 27.79
N GLU A 349 15.99 22.44 27.06
CA GLU A 349 16.73 23.21 26.07
C GLU A 349 17.12 22.29 24.89
N ALA A 350 17.20 22.87 23.69
CA ALA A 350 17.69 22.19 22.50
C ALA A 350 18.64 23.10 21.73
N VAL A 351 19.67 22.49 21.13
CA VAL A 351 20.64 23.16 20.27
C VAL A 351 20.36 22.79 18.82
N VAL A 352 20.27 23.79 17.95
CA VAL A 352 20.24 23.64 16.50
C VAL A 352 21.63 23.94 15.97
N SER A 353 22.25 22.96 15.32
CA SER A 353 23.57 23.10 14.70
C SER A 353 23.53 22.50 13.30
N VAL A 354 23.89 23.28 12.28
CA VAL A 354 23.93 22.82 10.89
C VAL A 354 25.23 23.30 10.25
N GLU A 355 26.07 22.34 9.87
CA GLU A 355 27.35 22.59 9.20
C GLU A 355 27.13 22.98 7.74
N CYS A 356 27.94 23.92 7.23
CA CYS A 356 27.89 24.41 5.86
C CYS A 356 26.45 24.66 5.39
N LEU A 357 25.62 25.34 6.20
CA LEU A 357 24.20 25.52 5.89
C LEU A 357 24.04 26.26 4.56
N MET A 358 24.80 27.35 4.41
CA MET A 358 24.83 28.21 3.23
C MET A 358 26.14 29.01 3.23
N GLU A 359 26.72 29.26 2.05
CA GLU A 359 27.97 30.04 1.91
C GLU A 359 29.13 29.53 2.79
N GLU A 360 29.26 28.21 2.94
CA GLU A 360 30.29 27.56 3.80
C GLU A 360 30.23 27.99 5.28
N LYS A 361 29.13 28.60 5.72
CA LYS A 361 28.93 29.00 7.12
C LYS A 361 28.28 27.90 7.93
N ASP A 362 28.92 27.56 9.05
CA ASP A 362 28.33 26.76 10.10
C ASP A 362 27.44 27.63 10.98
N VAL A 363 26.22 27.17 11.22
CA VAL A 363 25.27 27.89 12.08
C VAL A 363 25.00 27.11 13.36
N ARG A 364 24.89 27.83 14.48
CA ARG A 364 24.53 27.27 15.77
C ARG A 364 23.63 28.24 16.55
N GLY A 365 22.52 27.71 17.05
CA GLY A 365 21.56 28.40 17.91
C GLY A 365 21.07 27.47 19.03
N ALA A 366 20.46 28.03 20.06
CA ALA A 366 19.88 27.28 21.17
C ALA A 366 18.57 27.92 21.59
N ILE A 367 17.59 27.11 21.98
CA ILE A 367 16.28 27.59 22.42
C ILE A 367 15.82 26.80 23.65
N ARG A 368 15.19 27.50 24.59
CA ARG A 368 14.57 26.88 25.77
C ARG A 368 13.13 26.49 25.49
N ARG A 369 12.64 25.43 26.16
CA ARG A 369 11.25 24.96 26.05
C ARG A 369 10.25 26.07 26.36
N GLU A 370 10.48 26.84 27.42
CA GLU A 370 9.59 27.92 27.82
C GLU A 370 9.45 29.01 26.73
N GLU A 371 10.54 29.32 26.06
CA GLU A 371 10.56 30.29 24.95
C GLU A 371 9.83 29.74 23.73
N PHE A 372 10.12 28.50 23.36
CA PHE A 372 9.42 27.80 22.28
C PHE A 372 7.90 27.73 22.53
N GLU A 373 7.48 27.34 23.73
CA GLU A 373 6.05 27.26 24.10
C GLU A 373 5.38 28.65 24.05
N LYS A 374 6.11 29.71 24.41
CA LYS A 374 5.62 31.09 24.29
C LYS A 374 5.42 31.50 22.83
N LEU A 375 6.37 31.17 21.94
CA LEU A 375 6.24 31.42 20.51
C LEU A 375 5.06 30.64 19.88
N CYS A 376 4.75 29.47 20.42
CA CYS A 376 3.63 28.63 19.96
C CYS A 376 2.27 28.95 20.59
N ALA A 377 2.11 30.01 21.38
CA ALA A 377 0.88 30.29 22.13
C ALA A 377 -0.39 30.27 21.24
N GLY A 378 -0.34 30.92 20.07
CA GLY A 378 -1.48 30.92 19.14
C GLY A 378 -1.81 29.55 18.53
N LEU A 379 -0.81 28.67 18.35
CA LEU A 379 -1.05 27.29 17.90
C LEU A 379 -1.68 26.46 19.01
N LEU A 380 -1.21 26.62 20.25
CA LEU A 380 -1.72 25.90 21.42
C LEU A 380 -3.20 26.22 21.70
N GLU A 381 -3.63 27.46 21.49
CA GLU A 381 -5.05 27.85 21.59
C GLU A 381 -5.91 27.11 20.55
N ARG A 382 -5.43 27.03 19.30
CA ARG A 382 -6.14 26.36 18.20
C ARG A 382 -6.33 24.86 18.43
N VAL A 383 -5.40 24.18 19.12
CA VAL A 383 -5.50 22.74 19.43
C VAL A 383 -6.78 22.40 20.22
N VAL A 384 -7.28 23.34 21.04
CA VAL A 384 -8.46 23.12 21.88
C VAL A 384 -9.78 23.26 21.09
N GLU A 385 -9.80 24.00 19.98
CA GLU A 385 -11.03 24.29 19.22
C GLU A 385 -11.69 23.04 18.59
N PRO A 386 -10.95 22.08 17.99
CA PRO A 386 -11.50 20.78 17.59
C PRO A 386 -12.15 20.03 18.75
N CYS A 387 -11.56 20.10 19.95
CA CYS A 387 -12.07 19.41 21.14
C CYS A 387 -13.40 20.01 21.61
N LYS A 388 -13.50 21.35 21.63
CA LYS A 388 -14.75 22.07 21.95
C LYS A 388 -15.89 21.68 21.03
N ARG A 389 -15.64 21.68 19.71
CA ARG A 389 -16.63 21.30 18.71
C ARG A 389 -17.07 19.84 18.86
N ALA A 390 -16.11 18.91 18.95
CA ALA A 390 -16.43 17.49 19.12
C ALA A 390 -17.26 17.23 20.37
N MET A 391 -16.91 17.83 21.51
CA MET A 391 -17.69 17.69 22.75
C MET A 391 -19.10 18.28 22.62
N ALA A 392 -19.24 19.48 22.04
CA ALA A 392 -20.56 20.06 21.80
C ALA A 392 -21.45 19.17 20.92
N ASP A 393 -20.90 18.67 19.81
CA ASP A 393 -21.62 17.83 18.84
C ASP A 393 -21.94 16.44 19.39
N SER A 394 -21.15 15.94 20.34
CA SER A 394 -21.39 14.63 20.97
C SER A 394 -22.65 14.60 21.84
N GLY A 395 -23.12 15.76 22.29
CA GLY A 395 -24.25 15.89 23.22
C GLY A 395 -23.95 15.39 24.64
N ILE A 396 -22.70 15.04 24.97
CA ILE A 396 -22.30 14.67 26.33
C ILE A 396 -21.56 15.83 27.02
N GLY A 397 -21.81 16.01 28.32
CA GLY A 397 -21.04 16.95 29.12
C GLY A 397 -19.66 16.40 29.50
N LEU A 398 -18.71 17.31 29.78
CA LEU A 398 -17.33 16.95 30.14
C LEU A 398 -17.25 16.06 31.40
N GLU A 399 -18.22 16.19 32.30
CA GLU A 399 -18.35 15.38 33.51
C GLU A 399 -18.65 13.91 33.24
N ARG A 400 -19.31 13.59 32.11
CA ARG A 400 -19.63 12.21 31.70
C ARG A 400 -18.49 11.57 30.91
N LEU A 401 -17.51 12.35 30.47
CA LEU A 401 -16.34 11.83 29.79
C LEU A 401 -15.49 11.02 30.78
N HIS A 402 -15.16 9.77 30.44
CA HIS A 402 -14.43 8.90 31.34
C HIS A 402 -12.93 9.16 31.23
N SER A 403 -12.39 9.12 30.00
CA SER A 403 -10.97 9.34 29.70
C SER A 403 -10.76 10.13 28.40
N VAL A 404 -9.55 10.66 28.25
CA VAL A 404 -9.04 11.29 27.04
C VAL A 404 -7.79 10.52 26.63
N GLU A 405 -7.72 10.04 25.40
CA GLU A 405 -6.54 9.37 24.84
C GLU A 405 -5.87 10.29 23.82
N LEU A 406 -4.58 10.55 24.02
CA LEU A 406 -3.78 11.46 23.19
C LEU A 406 -2.78 10.68 22.34
N VAL A 407 -2.93 10.78 21.02
CA VAL A 407 -2.08 10.14 20.01
C VAL A 407 -1.55 11.17 19.00
N GLY A 408 -0.79 10.72 18.01
CA GLY A 408 -0.18 11.59 17.00
C GLY A 408 1.23 12.06 17.34
N SER A 409 2.04 12.28 16.30
CA SER A 409 3.45 12.65 16.45
C SER A 409 3.66 14.05 17.03
N GLY A 410 2.79 15.01 16.68
CA GLY A 410 2.80 16.38 17.19
C GLY A 410 2.39 16.47 18.66
N SER A 411 1.60 15.52 19.15
CA SER A 411 1.14 15.49 20.55
C SER A 411 2.26 15.40 21.60
N ARG A 412 3.49 15.04 21.19
CA ARG A 412 4.64 14.90 22.09
C ARG A 412 5.13 16.22 22.69
N VAL A 413 4.72 17.37 22.13
CA VAL A 413 4.99 18.69 22.70
C VAL A 413 4.28 18.81 24.06
N PRO A 414 5.00 18.99 25.19
CA PRO A 414 4.41 18.95 26.54
C PRO A 414 3.27 19.95 26.78
N ALA A 415 3.38 21.16 26.23
CA ALA A 415 2.34 22.18 26.34
C ALA A 415 0.98 21.74 25.75
N ILE A 416 0.95 20.84 24.76
CA ILE A 416 -0.31 20.32 24.19
C ILE A 416 -1.08 19.54 25.25
N ALA A 417 -0.41 18.62 25.96
CA ALA A 417 -1.06 17.86 27.03
C ALA A 417 -1.60 18.79 28.13
N LYS A 418 -0.85 19.86 28.46
CA LYS A 418 -1.25 20.86 29.45
C LYS A 418 -2.52 21.64 29.06
N VAL A 419 -2.61 22.13 27.83
CA VAL A 419 -3.81 22.87 27.37
C VAL A 419 -5.03 21.95 27.26
N LEU A 420 -4.83 20.70 26.83
CA LEU A 420 -5.88 19.69 26.79
C LEU A 420 -6.36 19.32 28.20
N ALA A 421 -5.44 19.12 29.15
CA ALA A 421 -5.79 18.86 30.55
C ALA A 421 -6.61 20.01 31.16
N GLY A 422 -6.25 21.26 30.84
CA GLY A 422 -7.02 22.44 31.24
C GLY A 422 -8.45 22.46 30.68
N PHE A 423 -8.64 22.08 29.41
CA PHE A 423 -9.96 22.03 28.78
C PHE A 423 -10.82 20.86 29.29
N PHE A 424 -10.29 19.64 29.24
CA PHE A 424 -11.02 18.43 29.62
C PHE A 424 -11.15 18.24 31.13
N ARG A 425 -10.38 19.00 31.94
CA ARG A 425 -10.27 18.85 33.40
C ARG A 425 -9.84 17.44 33.81
N LYS A 426 -9.09 16.77 32.93
CA LYS A 426 -8.62 15.39 33.03
C LYS A 426 -7.27 15.30 32.34
N GLU A 427 -6.33 14.59 32.93
CA GLU A 427 -5.03 14.33 32.30
C GLU A 427 -5.20 13.40 31.09
N PRO A 428 -4.76 13.81 29.88
CA PRO A 428 -4.77 12.93 28.73
C PRO A 428 -3.87 11.71 28.94
N SER A 429 -4.42 10.54 28.67
CA SER A 429 -3.73 9.25 28.73
C SER A 429 -3.02 8.94 27.42
N ARG A 430 -1.99 8.10 27.50
CA ARG A 430 -1.20 7.62 26.34
C ARG A 430 -1.09 6.10 26.40
N THR A 431 -2.21 5.40 26.58
CA THR A 431 -2.18 3.93 26.70
C THR A 431 -1.95 3.24 25.36
N LEU A 432 -2.16 3.95 24.25
CA LEU A 432 -1.98 3.46 22.89
C LEU A 432 -0.58 3.81 22.37
N ASN A 433 -0.03 2.94 21.53
CA ASN A 433 1.14 3.28 20.74
C ASN A 433 0.74 4.24 19.62
N ALA A 434 1.06 5.53 19.79
CA ALA A 434 0.66 6.61 18.90
C ALA A 434 1.11 6.40 17.43
N SER A 435 2.25 5.74 17.20
CA SER A 435 2.79 5.51 15.84
C SER A 435 2.16 4.30 15.13
N GLU A 436 1.48 3.41 15.85
CA GLU A 436 1.01 2.13 15.31
C GLU A 436 -0.51 1.96 15.35
N CYS A 437 -1.19 2.71 16.21
CA CYS A 437 -2.59 2.48 16.57
C CYS A 437 -3.55 2.54 15.38
N VAL A 438 -3.31 3.44 14.42
CA VAL A 438 -4.14 3.58 13.22
C VAL A 438 -4.00 2.37 12.31
N ALA A 439 -2.78 2.01 11.89
CA ALA A 439 -2.55 0.86 11.01
C ALA A 439 -3.06 -0.46 11.63
N ARG A 440 -2.84 -0.64 12.94
CA ARG A 440 -3.34 -1.81 13.67
C ARG A 440 -4.87 -1.86 13.69
N GLY A 441 -5.52 -0.73 13.92
CA GLY A 441 -6.97 -0.60 13.82
C GLY A 441 -7.51 -0.93 12.43
N CYS A 442 -6.83 -0.46 11.38
CA CYS A 442 -7.18 -0.80 10.00
C CYS A 442 -7.04 -2.31 9.74
N ALA A 443 -5.97 -2.95 10.22
CA ALA A 443 -5.77 -4.39 10.06
C ALA A 443 -6.83 -5.21 10.82
N LEU A 444 -7.22 -4.77 12.02
CA LEU A 444 -8.35 -5.34 12.76
C LEU A 444 -9.64 -5.24 11.96
N GLN A 445 -9.94 -4.06 11.43
CA GLN A 445 -11.14 -3.83 10.62
C GLN A 445 -11.12 -4.68 9.34
N CYS A 446 -9.94 -4.87 8.74
CA CYS A 446 -9.78 -5.75 7.58
C CYS A 446 -10.05 -7.22 7.97
N ALA A 447 -9.61 -7.65 9.16
CA ALA A 447 -9.86 -9.00 9.66
C ALA A 447 -11.36 -9.24 9.89
N MET A 448 -12.07 -8.25 10.44
CA MET A 448 -13.53 -8.29 10.65
C MET A 448 -14.33 -8.37 9.34
N LEU A 449 -13.81 -7.80 8.26
CA LEU A 449 -14.44 -7.83 6.93
C LEU A 449 -14.06 -9.08 6.12
N SER A 450 -13.02 -9.81 6.54
CA SER A 450 -12.55 -11.00 5.85
C SER A 450 -13.45 -12.20 6.17
N PRO A 451 -13.92 -12.95 5.15
CA PRO A 451 -14.67 -14.19 5.38
C PRO A 451 -13.80 -15.32 5.95
N THR A 452 -12.48 -15.20 5.85
CA THR A 452 -11.52 -16.25 6.23
C THR A 452 -11.09 -16.11 7.69
N PHE A 453 -11.00 -14.89 8.21
CA PHE A 453 -10.58 -14.63 9.59
C PHE A 453 -11.80 -14.55 10.51
N ARG A 454 -11.88 -15.46 11.48
CA ARG A 454 -12.87 -15.37 12.56
C ARG A 454 -12.31 -14.51 13.67
N VAL A 455 -12.94 -13.37 13.90
CA VAL A 455 -12.62 -12.44 14.99
C VAL A 455 -13.77 -12.39 16.00
N ARG A 456 -13.51 -11.83 17.17
CA ARG A 456 -14.55 -11.60 18.19
C ARG A 456 -15.64 -10.70 17.61
N ASP A 457 -16.90 -11.05 17.87
CA ASP A 457 -18.05 -10.21 17.52
C ASP A 457 -17.91 -8.85 18.22
N TYR A 458 -17.79 -7.80 17.42
CA TYR A 458 -17.59 -6.42 17.88
C TYR A 458 -18.16 -5.46 16.83
N GLU A 459 -19.09 -4.59 17.21
CA GLU A 459 -19.69 -3.63 16.28
C GLU A 459 -18.85 -2.34 16.19
N VAL A 460 -18.61 -1.87 14.97
CA VAL A 460 -17.95 -0.58 14.71
C VAL A 460 -18.92 0.33 13.99
N GLN A 461 -19.55 1.24 14.74
CA GLN A 461 -20.44 2.25 14.19
C GLN A 461 -19.75 3.61 14.13
N ASP A 462 -19.49 4.07 12.90
CA ASP A 462 -18.89 5.38 12.62
C ASP A 462 -19.96 6.42 12.27
N ALA A 463 -19.63 7.70 12.32
CA ALA A 463 -20.53 8.82 12.09
C ALA A 463 -20.03 9.75 10.98
N ILE A 464 -20.94 10.22 10.11
CA ILE A 464 -20.57 11.13 9.01
C ILE A 464 -20.17 12.51 9.57
N PRO A 465 -19.04 13.10 9.14
CA PRO A 465 -18.50 14.32 9.74
C PRO A 465 -19.11 15.61 9.16
N ALA A 466 -19.84 15.53 8.04
CA ALA A 466 -20.48 16.67 7.40
C ALA A 466 -21.85 16.30 6.82
N SER A 467 -22.74 17.29 6.77
CA SER A 467 -24.12 17.17 6.32
C SER A 467 -24.21 17.22 4.80
N VAL A 468 -24.92 16.26 4.20
CA VAL A 468 -25.10 16.16 2.75
C VAL A 468 -26.57 16.32 2.36
N GLY A 469 -26.81 17.24 1.42
CA GLY A 469 -28.09 17.51 0.79
C GLY A 469 -28.09 17.10 -0.68
N PHE A 470 -29.29 17.08 -1.25
CA PHE A 470 -29.53 16.79 -2.66
C PHE A 470 -30.51 17.82 -3.21
N CYS A 471 -30.34 18.27 -4.45
CA CYS A 471 -31.25 19.22 -5.09
C CYS A 471 -31.53 18.87 -6.55
N THR A 472 -32.77 19.06 -6.97
CA THR A 472 -33.17 19.09 -8.39
C THR A 472 -33.25 20.54 -8.86
N SER A 473 -33.57 20.75 -10.14
CA SER A 473 -33.96 22.06 -10.68
C SER A 473 -35.18 22.70 -9.99
N GLU A 474 -35.99 21.90 -9.28
CA GLU A 474 -37.20 22.35 -8.57
C GLU A 474 -36.92 22.71 -7.10
N GLY A 475 -35.72 22.39 -6.58
CA GLY A 475 -35.31 22.70 -5.21
C GLY A 475 -34.72 21.50 -4.44
N PRO A 476 -34.55 21.65 -3.11
CA PRO A 476 -33.95 20.61 -2.26
C PRO A 476 -34.82 19.34 -2.15
N MET A 477 -34.18 18.17 -2.29
CA MET A 477 -34.79 16.84 -2.14
C MET A 477 -34.78 16.38 -0.68
N SER A 478 -35.36 17.17 0.21
CA SER A 478 -35.53 16.82 1.63
C SER A 478 -36.79 17.43 2.19
N THR A 479 -37.50 16.68 3.03
CA THR A 479 -38.66 17.17 3.81
C THR A 479 -38.22 17.84 5.12
N LEU A 480 -36.93 17.79 5.45
CA LEU A 480 -36.38 18.41 6.65
C LEU A 480 -36.07 19.88 6.39
N SER A 481 -36.32 20.73 7.39
CA SER A 481 -35.97 22.15 7.36
C SER A 481 -34.46 22.39 7.22
N SER A 482 -33.63 21.43 7.62
CA SER A 482 -32.18 21.48 7.46
C SER A 482 -31.70 21.24 6.03
N HIS A 483 -32.58 20.80 5.11
CA HIS A 483 -32.28 20.35 3.74
C HIS A 483 -31.28 19.18 3.61
N ALA A 484 -30.53 18.84 4.66
CA ALA A 484 -29.65 17.68 4.74
C ALA A 484 -30.43 16.36 4.80
N LEU A 485 -30.12 15.43 3.90
CA LEU A 485 -30.64 14.06 3.93
C LEU A 485 -29.80 13.16 4.84
N PHE A 486 -28.47 13.33 4.78
CA PHE A 486 -27.52 12.73 5.71
C PHE A 486 -26.95 13.84 6.58
N ARG A 487 -27.38 13.93 7.84
CA ARG A 487 -26.93 14.96 8.77
C ARG A 487 -25.58 14.57 9.39
N ARG A 488 -24.74 15.55 9.70
CA ARG A 488 -23.55 15.36 10.54
C ARG A 488 -23.89 14.58 11.81
N GLY A 489 -23.03 13.63 12.18
CA GLY A 489 -23.25 12.71 13.30
C GLY A 489 -24.11 11.49 12.98
N LEU A 490 -24.69 11.38 11.77
CA LEU A 490 -25.48 10.20 11.39
C LEU A 490 -24.56 8.96 11.24
N PRO A 491 -24.95 7.81 11.82
CA PRO A 491 -24.23 6.56 11.62
C PRO A 491 -24.14 6.13 10.15
N PHE A 492 -23.00 5.58 9.73
CA PHE A 492 -22.83 4.99 8.41
C PHE A 492 -22.16 3.61 8.47
N PRO A 493 -22.54 2.67 7.55
CA PRO A 493 -23.31 2.86 6.32
C PRO A 493 -24.81 3.11 6.56
N SER A 494 -25.46 3.84 5.64
CA SER A 494 -26.88 4.20 5.76
C SER A 494 -27.57 4.25 4.38
N SER A 495 -28.89 4.06 4.32
CA SER A 495 -29.67 4.20 3.09
C SER A 495 -30.89 5.08 3.33
N LYS A 496 -31.18 5.96 2.38
CA LYS A 496 -32.38 6.80 2.37
C LYS A 496 -33.12 6.61 1.06
N ILE A 497 -34.44 6.52 1.15
CA ILE A 497 -35.31 6.34 -0.01
C ILE A 497 -36.11 7.61 -0.19
N ILE A 498 -36.06 8.18 -1.39
CA ILE A 498 -36.82 9.37 -1.78
C ILE A 498 -37.79 8.96 -2.88
N ASN A 499 -39.03 9.42 -2.76
CA ASN A 499 -40.04 9.27 -3.80
C ASN A 499 -40.21 10.61 -4.51
N LEU A 500 -40.03 10.62 -5.82
CA LEU A 500 -40.21 11.79 -6.68
C LEU A 500 -41.31 11.51 -7.71
N HIS A 501 -42.01 12.55 -8.14
CA HIS A 501 -42.95 12.45 -9.26
C HIS A 501 -42.30 13.08 -10.48
N LYS A 502 -42.04 12.27 -11.53
CA LYS A 502 -41.31 12.70 -12.72
C LYS A 502 -41.91 12.07 -13.98
N ASN A 503 -41.88 12.83 -15.07
CA ASN A 503 -42.55 12.47 -16.34
C ASN A 503 -41.55 11.89 -17.35
N GLY A 504 -40.26 12.06 -17.08
CA GLY A 504 -39.17 11.52 -17.87
C GLY A 504 -37.85 11.62 -17.11
N GLY A 505 -36.75 11.33 -17.82
CA GLY A 505 -35.40 11.39 -17.25
C GLY A 505 -35.10 12.73 -16.58
N PHE A 506 -34.40 12.70 -15.45
CA PHE A 506 -34.09 13.88 -14.64
C PHE A 506 -32.71 13.75 -14.01
N SER A 507 -32.16 14.88 -13.55
CA SER A 507 -30.92 14.92 -12.78
C SER A 507 -31.10 15.59 -11.43
N PHE A 508 -30.21 15.27 -10.50
CA PHE A 508 -30.08 15.95 -9.22
C PHE A 508 -28.62 15.99 -8.78
N ASP A 509 -28.27 17.04 -8.05
CA ASP A 509 -26.92 17.26 -7.53
C ASP A 509 -26.84 16.91 -6.05
N ALA A 510 -25.69 16.38 -5.63
CA ALA A 510 -25.33 16.24 -4.22
C ALA A 510 -24.34 17.33 -3.82
N TYR A 511 -24.52 17.86 -2.61
CA TYR A 511 -23.69 18.93 -2.07
C TYR A 511 -23.63 18.90 -0.54
N TYR A 512 -22.57 19.45 0.01
CA TYR A 512 -22.45 19.72 1.44
C TYR A 512 -23.31 20.92 1.83
N VAL A 513 -24.16 20.76 2.84
CA VAL A 513 -25.16 21.77 3.21
C VAL A 513 -24.53 22.97 3.89
N ASP A 514 -23.55 22.76 4.76
CA ASP A 514 -22.82 23.82 5.45
C ASP A 514 -21.33 23.75 5.11
N GLY A 515 -20.80 24.82 4.53
CA GLY A 515 -19.38 24.93 4.21
C GLY A 515 -18.48 25.03 5.44
N ASN A 516 -19.01 25.44 6.61
CA ASN A 516 -18.25 25.54 7.86
C ASN A 516 -17.95 24.17 8.49
N GLU A 517 -18.66 23.12 8.05
CA GLU A 517 -18.38 21.73 8.44
C GLU A 517 -17.21 21.13 7.64
N LEU A 518 -16.72 21.84 6.62
CA LEU A 518 -15.61 21.41 5.76
C LEU A 518 -14.32 22.15 6.10
N PRO A 519 -13.15 21.63 5.68
CA PRO A 519 -11.92 22.41 5.69
C PRO A 519 -12.10 23.76 4.97
N PRO A 520 -11.52 24.86 5.48
CA PRO A 520 -11.60 26.17 4.83
C PRO A 520 -11.15 26.10 3.37
N GLY A 521 -11.95 26.62 2.45
CA GLY A 521 -11.65 26.62 1.01
C GLY A 521 -12.06 25.35 0.25
N ALA A 522 -12.58 24.33 0.94
CA ALA A 522 -13.11 23.12 0.29
C ALA A 522 -14.38 23.42 -0.53
N SER A 523 -14.53 22.72 -1.66
CA SER A 523 -15.73 22.79 -2.47
C SER A 523 -16.92 22.11 -1.77
N THR A 524 -18.08 22.75 -1.81
CA THR A 524 -19.34 22.16 -1.33
C THR A 524 -19.96 21.19 -2.35
N LYS A 525 -19.51 21.18 -3.61
CA LYS A 525 -20.07 20.33 -4.68
C LYS A 525 -19.51 18.90 -4.60
N ILE A 526 -20.40 17.90 -4.54
CA ILE A 526 -20.03 16.48 -4.50
C ILE A 526 -20.13 15.85 -5.89
N GLY A 527 -21.27 15.98 -6.57
CA GLY A 527 -21.49 15.33 -7.86
C GLY A 527 -22.92 15.50 -8.37
N SER A 528 -23.16 15.02 -9.59
CA SER A 528 -24.47 15.03 -10.25
C SER A 528 -24.89 13.61 -10.61
N PHE A 529 -26.17 13.31 -10.47
CA PHE A 529 -26.75 12.00 -10.75
C PHE A 529 -27.86 12.15 -11.76
N GLN A 530 -27.78 11.39 -12.85
CA GLN A 530 -28.79 11.37 -13.91
C GLN A 530 -29.54 10.05 -13.86
N ILE A 531 -30.87 10.12 -13.80
CA ILE A 531 -31.79 8.98 -13.77
C ILE A 531 -32.58 8.93 -15.07
N GLY A 532 -32.55 7.79 -15.76
CA GLY A 532 -33.17 7.63 -17.08
C GLY A 532 -32.14 7.52 -18.21
N PRO A 533 -32.57 7.42 -19.48
CA PRO A 533 -33.88 7.85 -19.98
C PRO A 533 -35.05 6.92 -19.62
N PHE A 534 -36.23 7.50 -19.43
CA PHE A 534 -37.52 6.82 -19.42
C PHE A 534 -38.61 7.83 -19.80
N GLN A 535 -39.79 7.34 -20.20
CA GLN A 535 -40.95 8.17 -20.51
C GLN A 535 -42.16 7.61 -19.77
N ALA A 536 -42.79 8.44 -18.96
CA ALA A 536 -44.00 8.08 -18.23
C ALA A 536 -45.18 7.91 -19.19
N HIS A 537 -46.04 6.93 -18.94
CA HIS A 537 -47.29 6.73 -19.70
C HIS A 537 -48.42 7.66 -19.22
N THR A 538 -48.30 8.23 -18.02
CA THR A 538 -49.22 9.17 -17.37
C THR A 538 -48.55 10.52 -17.10
N GLU A 539 -49.33 11.57 -16.79
CA GLU A 539 -48.85 12.95 -16.58
C GLU A 539 -47.85 13.10 -15.41
N ALA A 540 -47.72 12.12 -14.51
CA ALA A 540 -46.58 11.98 -13.59
C ALA A 540 -46.49 10.58 -12.97
N CYS A 541 -45.35 9.90 -13.12
CA CYS A 541 -45.09 8.61 -12.49
C CYS A 541 -44.24 8.74 -11.22
N LYS A 542 -44.48 7.87 -10.25
CA LYS A 542 -43.73 7.81 -9.00
C LYS A 542 -42.39 7.08 -9.21
N VAL A 543 -41.29 7.81 -9.06
CA VAL A 543 -39.92 7.27 -9.11
C VAL A 543 -39.37 7.14 -7.70
N LYS A 544 -38.98 5.92 -7.33
CA LYS A 544 -38.35 5.60 -6.05
C LYS A 544 -36.83 5.54 -6.21
N VAL A 545 -36.11 6.48 -5.62
CA VAL A 545 -34.65 6.57 -5.65
C VAL A 545 -34.08 6.15 -4.29
N LYS A 546 -33.18 5.16 -4.28
CA LYS A 546 -32.47 4.71 -3.08
C LYS A 546 -31.05 5.25 -3.10
N ILE A 547 -30.79 6.21 -2.23
CA ILE A 547 -29.47 6.82 -2.03
C ILE A 547 -28.77 6.09 -0.88
N HIS A 548 -27.52 5.72 -1.08
CA HIS A 548 -26.72 4.94 -0.16
C HIS A 548 -25.45 5.69 0.24
N LEU A 549 -25.23 5.79 1.55
CA LEU A 549 -23.94 6.12 2.15
C LEU A 549 -23.25 4.81 2.50
N ASN A 550 -22.19 4.47 1.78
CA ASN A 550 -21.51 3.17 1.89
C ASN A 550 -20.45 3.15 3.00
N LEU A 551 -19.77 2.02 3.17
CA LEU A 551 -18.72 1.81 4.20
C LEU A 551 -17.49 2.72 4.04
N HIS A 552 -17.24 3.27 2.85
CA HIS A 552 -16.15 4.25 2.64
C HIS A 552 -16.54 5.67 3.06
N GLY A 553 -17.80 5.89 3.45
CA GLY A 553 -18.38 7.21 3.65
C GLY A 553 -18.71 7.92 2.34
N LEU A 554 -18.84 7.18 1.23
CA LEU A 554 -19.20 7.72 -0.09
C LEU A 554 -20.68 7.60 -0.37
N ILE A 555 -21.22 8.60 -1.08
CA ILE A 555 -22.62 8.63 -1.50
C ILE A 555 -22.73 8.10 -2.92
N SER A 556 -23.70 7.20 -3.13
CA SER A 556 -24.07 6.70 -4.45
C SER A 556 -25.57 6.43 -4.55
N VAL A 557 -26.07 6.32 -5.78
CA VAL A 557 -27.47 5.99 -6.03
C VAL A 557 -27.55 4.49 -6.34
N LYS A 558 -28.00 3.71 -5.35
CA LYS A 558 -27.98 2.23 -5.44
C LYS A 558 -29.03 1.69 -6.40
N SER A 559 -30.18 2.35 -6.52
CA SER A 559 -31.25 1.95 -7.42
C SER A 559 -32.25 3.09 -7.62
N ALA A 560 -32.77 3.20 -8.84
CA ALA A 560 -33.93 4.02 -9.16
C ALA A 560 -34.96 3.14 -9.86
N ALA A 561 -36.23 3.23 -9.46
CA ALA A 561 -37.30 2.44 -10.06
C ALA A 561 -38.57 3.26 -10.26
N LEU A 562 -39.17 3.13 -11.44
CA LEU A 562 -40.53 3.57 -11.73
C LEU A 562 -41.52 2.61 -11.07
N ILE A 563 -42.54 3.15 -10.43
CA ILE A 563 -43.64 2.41 -9.82
C ILE A 563 -44.91 2.78 -10.59
N ASP A 564 -45.44 1.83 -11.35
CA ASP A 564 -46.73 1.96 -12.04
C ASP A 564 -47.83 1.28 -11.22
N ASP A 565 -48.78 2.08 -10.73
CA ASP A 565 -49.97 1.60 -10.04
C ASP A 565 -51.06 1.33 -11.10
N TYR A 566 -51.10 0.12 -11.66
CA TYR A 566 -52.21 -0.29 -12.54
C TYR A 566 -53.40 -0.76 -11.70
N GLN A 567 -54.52 -0.03 -11.71
CA GLN A 567 -55.83 -0.56 -11.31
C GLN A 567 -56.38 -1.42 -12.46
N ARG A 568 -56.57 -2.72 -12.26
CA ARG A 568 -57.35 -3.54 -13.20
C ARG A 568 -58.83 -3.21 -13.01
N HIS A 569 -59.40 -2.39 -13.88
CA HIS A 569 -60.85 -2.42 -14.08
C HIS A 569 -61.20 -3.70 -14.84
N ALA A 570 -61.75 -4.70 -14.16
CA ALA A 570 -62.32 -5.88 -14.79
C ALA A 570 -63.58 -5.47 -15.56
N ASN A 571 -63.49 -5.40 -16.89
CA ASN A 571 -64.65 -5.25 -17.75
C ASN A 571 -65.39 -6.59 -17.86
N SER A 572 -66.70 -6.49 -17.65
CA SER A 572 -67.75 -7.50 -17.72
C SER A 572 -68.05 -8.02 -19.12
N ALA A 573 -68.20 -9.34 -19.25
CA ALA A 573 -69.07 -10.16 -20.15
C ALA A 573 -68.44 -11.57 -20.21
N ASP A 574 -69.12 -12.72 -20.11
CA ASP A 574 -70.51 -13.07 -20.37
C ASP A 574 -70.83 -14.45 -19.73
N HIS A 575 -72.13 -14.75 -19.60
CA HIS A 575 -72.82 -16.04 -19.34
C HIS A 575 -73.17 -16.52 -17.91
N MET A 576 -74.50 -16.58 -17.69
CA MET A 576 -75.30 -17.42 -16.77
C MET A 576 -75.04 -18.93 -17.02
N GLU A 577 -75.23 -19.90 -16.11
CA GLU A 577 -76.39 -20.23 -15.27
C GLU A 577 -76.02 -21.02 -13.98
N VAL A 578 -77.02 -21.09 -13.10
CA VAL A 578 -77.23 -21.67 -11.75
C VAL A 578 -77.00 -23.21 -11.74
N ASP A 579 -76.48 -23.91 -10.70
CA ASP A 579 -77.05 -24.14 -9.36
C ASP A 579 -76.14 -24.99 -8.44
N SER A 580 -76.49 -25.00 -7.13
CA SER A 580 -76.24 -26.05 -6.10
C SER A 580 -74.91 -26.14 -5.30
N SER A 581 -75.01 -25.63 -4.05
CA SER A 581 -74.57 -26.23 -2.76
C SER A 581 -73.14 -26.77 -2.56
N GLY A 582 -72.44 -26.22 -1.57
CA GLY A 582 -71.33 -26.88 -0.88
C GLY A 582 -70.33 -25.89 -0.28
N ASP A 583 -70.12 -25.97 1.03
CA ASP A 583 -69.14 -25.22 1.83
C ASP A 583 -67.73 -25.17 1.21
N ASP A 584 -67.09 -23.99 1.15
CA ASP A 584 -65.76 -23.68 1.69
C ASP A 584 -65.32 -22.23 1.37
N MET A 585 -64.57 -21.60 2.28
CA MET A 585 -63.69 -20.41 2.13
C MET A 585 -64.18 -19.07 1.51
N GLY A 586 -63.86 -17.96 2.20
CA GLY A 586 -63.83 -16.58 1.66
C GLY A 586 -63.56 -15.58 2.77
N ASP A 587 -62.31 -15.26 3.12
CA ASP A 587 -61.38 -14.37 2.41
C ASP A 587 -62.05 -13.07 1.93
N SER A 588 -61.92 -12.02 2.74
CA SER A 588 -62.18 -10.65 2.32
C SER A 588 -61.12 -10.25 1.30
N SER A 589 -61.51 -10.23 0.03
CA SER A 589 -60.71 -9.78 -1.11
C SER A 589 -59.98 -8.47 -0.82
N ARG A 590 -58.70 -8.57 -0.42
CA ARG A 590 -57.74 -7.50 -0.65
C ARG A 590 -57.44 -7.54 -2.14
N ASP A 591 -57.80 -6.47 -2.86
CA ASP A 591 -57.27 -6.22 -4.19
C ASP A 591 -55.73 -6.31 -4.11
N ASP A 592 -55.18 -7.41 -4.62
CA ASP A 592 -53.74 -7.62 -4.69
C ASP A 592 -53.22 -6.73 -5.84
N MET A 593 -52.92 -5.48 -5.50
CA MET A 593 -52.27 -4.53 -6.41
C MET A 593 -50.90 -5.11 -6.81
N SER A 594 -50.81 -5.69 -8.02
CA SER A 594 -49.54 -6.11 -8.59
C SER A 594 -48.72 -4.88 -9.01
N ILE A 595 -47.86 -4.40 -8.12
CA ILE A 595 -46.97 -3.25 -8.38
C ILE A 595 -45.90 -3.65 -9.40
N LYS A 596 -45.97 -3.12 -10.63
CA LYS A 596 -44.91 -3.31 -11.63
C LYS A 596 -43.78 -2.31 -11.35
N ARG A 597 -42.56 -2.81 -11.16
CA ARG A 597 -41.35 -2.01 -10.94
C ARG A 597 -40.45 -2.07 -12.17
N GLN A 598 -40.16 -0.92 -12.76
CA GLN A 598 -39.17 -0.81 -13.83
C GLN A 598 -37.91 -0.13 -13.29
N TYR A 599 -36.78 -0.82 -13.30
CA TYR A 599 -35.50 -0.22 -12.91
C TYR A 599 -35.01 0.74 -13.99
N LEU A 600 -34.54 1.90 -13.54
CA LEU A 600 -34.08 2.99 -14.39
C LEU A 600 -32.56 3.01 -14.43
N PRO A 601 -31.94 3.30 -15.59
CA PRO A 601 -30.50 3.50 -15.67
C PRO A 601 -30.07 4.74 -14.86
N ILE A 602 -28.86 4.68 -14.32
CA ILE A 602 -28.26 5.70 -13.45
C ILE A 602 -26.87 6.03 -14.01
N THR A 603 -26.60 7.31 -14.23
CA THR A 603 -25.28 7.81 -14.57
C THR A 603 -24.81 8.77 -13.47
N GLU A 604 -23.62 8.53 -12.91
CA GLU A 604 -23.06 9.33 -11.83
C GLU A 604 -21.87 10.16 -12.36
N TYR A 605 -21.86 11.45 -12.06
CA TYR A 605 -20.76 12.38 -12.34
C TYR A 605 -20.20 12.90 -11.02
N ILE A 606 -19.13 12.29 -10.53
CA ILE A 606 -18.53 12.64 -9.25
C ILE A 606 -17.42 13.67 -9.45
N ASN A 607 -17.45 14.74 -8.67
CA ASN A 607 -16.45 15.80 -8.76
C ASN A 607 -15.09 15.30 -8.24
N GLY A 608 -14.04 15.49 -9.03
CA GLY A 608 -12.67 15.12 -8.68
C GLY A 608 -12.30 13.64 -8.85
N ALA A 609 -13.24 12.79 -9.30
CA ALA A 609 -12.94 11.41 -9.66
C ALA A 609 -12.11 11.34 -10.95
N MET A 610 -11.22 10.35 -11.05
CA MET A 610 -10.61 10.00 -12.34
C MET A 610 -11.66 9.35 -13.24
N SER A 611 -11.63 9.70 -14.53
CA SER A 611 -12.35 8.95 -15.55
C SER A 611 -11.77 7.55 -15.72
N GLU A 612 -12.54 6.64 -16.30
CA GLU A 612 -12.08 5.26 -16.56
C GLU A 612 -10.80 5.25 -17.42
N GLN A 613 -10.72 6.13 -18.42
CA GLN A 613 -9.52 6.26 -19.26
C GLN A 613 -8.32 6.81 -18.47
N GLU A 614 -8.50 7.88 -17.69
CA GLU A 614 -7.42 8.41 -16.84
C GLU A 614 -6.90 7.34 -15.86
N LEU A 615 -7.79 6.49 -15.34
CA LEU A 615 -7.43 5.41 -14.43
C LEU A 615 -6.60 4.31 -15.12
N LEU A 616 -6.98 3.91 -16.33
CA LEU A 616 -6.24 2.94 -17.14
C LEU A 616 -4.86 3.47 -17.52
N ASP A 617 -4.77 4.72 -17.95
CA ASP A 617 -3.50 5.37 -18.29
C ASP A 617 -2.57 5.46 -17.07
N ALA A 618 -3.12 5.78 -15.90
CA ALA A 618 -2.37 5.81 -14.65
C ALA A 618 -1.89 4.43 -14.19
N GLN A 619 -2.72 3.38 -14.38
CA GLN A 619 -2.33 1.99 -14.11
C GLN A 619 -1.17 1.54 -15.01
N GLU A 620 -1.24 1.85 -16.31
CA GLU A 620 -0.16 1.54 -17.24
C GLU A 620 1.12 2.30 -16.86
N GLN A 621 1.02 3.59 -16.53
CA GLN A 621 2.16 4.39 -16.10
C GLN A 621 2.80 3.85 -14.81
N GLU A 622 2.00 3.49 -13.80
CA GLU A 622 2.51 2.92 -12.55
C GLU A 622 3.20 1.57 -12.77
N GLN A 623 2.64 0.73 -13.65
CA GLN A 623 3.24 -0.55 -14.01
C GLN A 623 4.59 -0.37 -14.70
N GLN A 624 4.69 0.56 -15.67
CA GLN A 624 5.95 0.88 -16.35
C GLN A 624 7.02 1.36 -15.37
N LEU A 625 6.66 2.26 -14.45
CA LEU A 625 7.57 2.76 -13.42
C LEU A 625 8.02 1.64 -12.47
N THR A 626 7.10 0.76 -12.06
CA THR A 626 7.41 -0.38 -11.19
C THR A 626 8.34 -1.39 -11.86
N ASP A 627 8.12 -1.70 -13.15
CA ASP A 627 8.97 -2.64 -13.88
C ASP A 627 10.38 -2.08 -14.10
N GLN A 628 10.49 -0.77 -14.31
CA GLN A 628 11.77 -0.06 -14.35
C GLN A 628 12.48 -0.11 -12.99
N ASP A 629 11.78 0.17 -11.89
CA ASP A 629 12.33 0.11 -10.53
C ASP A 629 12.88 -1.31 -10.24
N LYS A 630 12.12 -2.36 -10.55
CA LYS A 630 12.53 -3.77 -10.40
C LYS A 630 13.71 -4.15 -11.29
N LEU A 631 13.78 -3.62 -12.51
CA LEU A 631 14.92 -3.85 -13.40
C LEU A 631 16.20 -3.24 -12.81
N MET A 632 16.12 -2.02 -12.28
CA MET A 632 17.26 -1.36 -11.65
C MET A 632 17.70 -2.06 -10.37
N GLU A 633 16.76 -2.52 -9.54
CA GLU A 633 17.08 -3.31 -8.34
C GLU A 633 17.78 -4.63 -8.69
N ARG A 634 17.25 -5.41 -9.65
CA ARG A 634 17.90 -6.66 -10.11
C ARG A 634 19.28 -6.42 -10.70
N THR A 635 19.45 -5.33 -11.44
CA THR A 635 20.75 -4.94 -12.02
C THR A 635 21.76 -4.64 -10.91
N LYS A 636 21.36 -3.86 -9.90
CA LYS A 636 22.18 -3.55 -8.72
C LYS A 636 22.54 -4.81 -7.93
N ASP A 637 21.57 -5.70 -7.68
CA ASP A 637 21.82 -6.95 -6.97
C ASP A 637 22.80 -7.84 -7.72
N ARG A 638 22.72 -7.87 -9.06
CA ARG A 638 23.66 -8.64 -9.88
C ARG A 638 25.06 -8.04 -9.84
N LYS A 639 25.20 -6.71 -9.89
CA LYS A 639 26.47 -6.00 -9.70
C LYS A 639 27.08 -6.34 -8.33
N ASN A 640 26.30 -6.20 -7.26
CA ASN A 640 26.73 -6.52 -5.89
C ASN A 640 27.13 -8.00 -5.75
N ALA A 641 26.41 -8.91 -6.40
CA ALA A 641 26.74 -10.34 -6.39
C ALA A 641 28.07 -10.62 -7.10
N LEU A 642 28.33 -9.95 -8.23
CA LEU A 642 29.61 -10.04 -8.93
C LEU A 642 30.76 -9.49 -8.07
N GLU A 643 30.59 -8.30 -7.52
CA GLU A 643 31.57 -7.65 -6.63
C GLU A 643 31.88 -8.52 -5.40
N SER A 644 30.84 -9.01 -4.72
CA SER A 644 31.00 -9.90 -3.56
C SER A 644 31.71 -11.20 -3.94
N TYR A 645 31.38 -11.77 -5.10
CA TYR A 645 32.03 -12.98 -5.61
C TYR A 645 33.52 -12.76 -5.87
N VAL A 646 33.90 -11.58 -6.41
CA VAL A 646 35.31 -11.24 -6.64
C VAL A 646 36.09 -11.21 -5.32
N TYR A 647 35.59 -10.50 -4.31
CA TYR A 647 36.25 -10.40 -3.00
C TYR A 647 36.30 -11.74 -2.25
N ASP A 648 35.19 -12.49 -2.23
CA ASP A 648 35.11 -13.79 -1.57
C ASP A 648 36.04 -14.82 -2.23
N THR A 649 36.07 -14.87 -3.56
CA THR A 649 36.94 -15.79 -4.31
C THR A 649 38.42 -15.47 -4.05
N ARG A 650 38.82 -14.19 -4.01
CA ARG A 650 40.20 -13.78 -3.73
C ARG A 650 40.66 -14.27 -2.35
N ASN A 651 39.80 -14.16 -1.34
CA ASN A 651 40.09 -14.67 0.01
C ASN A 651 40.20 -16.20 0.00
N LYS A 652 39.24 -16.89 -0.64
CA LYS A 652 39.25 -18.36 -0.75
C LYS A 652 40.49 -18.90 -1.47
N LEU A 653 40.96 -18.25 -2.54
CA LEU A 653 42.19 -18.62 -3.25
C LEU A 653 43.43 -18.57 -2.36
N SER A 654 43.48 -17.60 -1.44
CA SER A 654 44.60 -17.41 -0.53
C SER A 654 44.56 -18.40 0.65
N GLU A 655 43.36 -18.84 1.04
CA GLU A 655 43.11 -19.71 2.20
C GLU A 655 42.64 -21.10 1.77
N ARG A 656 41.31 -21.31 1.68
CA ARG A 656 40.67 -22.63 1.54
C ARG A 656 41.07 -23.37 0.26
N TYR A 657 41.18 -22.67 -0.86
CA TYR A 657 41.49 -23.26 -2.17
C TYR A 657 42.99 -23.40 -2.42
N ARG A 658 43.85 -22.89 -1.52
CA ARG A 658 45.31 -22.88 -1.67
C ARG A 658 45.90 -24.25 -2.03
N SER A 659 45.36 -25.33 -1.46
CA SER A 659 45.84 -26.71 -1.69
C SER A 659 45.20 -27.39 -2.90
N PHE A 660 44.14 -26.82 -3.46
CA PHE A 660 43.32 -27.41 -4.54
C PHE A 660 43.52 -26.72 -5.89
N VAL A 661 44.36 -25.68 -5.93
CA VAL A 661 44.65 -24.88 -7.11
C VAL A 661 46.10 -25.06 -7.53
N THR A 662 46.36 -25.11 -8.83
CA THR A 662 47.71 -25.06 -9.39
C THR A 662 48.23 -23.61 -9.43
N ASP A 663 49.54 -23.42 -9.54
CA ASP A 663 50.11 -22.06 -9.64
C ASP A 663 49.62 -21.33 -10.91
N SER A 664 49.40 -22.07 -12.01
CA SER A 664 48.87 -21.51 -13.27
C SER A 664 47.40 -21.10 -13.15
N GLU A 665 46.55 -21.97 -12.61
CA GLU A 665 45.13 -21.65 -12.38
C GLU A 665 44.99 -20.46 -11.41
N ARG A 666 45.82 -20.43 -10.35
CA ARG A 666 45.79 -19.33 -9.37
C ARG A 666 46.14 -17.99 -10.01
N GLU A 667 47.17 -17.96 -10.85
CA GLU A 667 47.58 -16.75 -11.55
C GLU A 667 46.48 -16.29 -12.52
N GLU A 668 45.96 -17.20 -13.34
CA GLU A 668 44.88 -16.90 -14.30
C GLU A 668 43.63 -16.35 -13.61
N ILE A 669 43.18 -16.99 -12.53
CA ILE A 669 42.01 -16.52 -11.79
C ILE A 669 42.30 -15.17 -11.13
N SER A 670 43.49 -14.98 -10.54
CA SER A 670 43.84 -13.71 -9.88
C SER A 670 43.84 -12.54 -10.86
N VAL A 671 44.34 -12.75 -12.09
CA VAL A 671 44.30 -11.74 -13.16
C VAL A 671 42.85 -11.44 -13.57
N ASN A 672 42.02 -12.45 -13.79
CA ASN A 672 40.61 -12.24 -14.17
C ASN A 672 39.80 -11.55 -13.07
N LEU A 673 40.07 -11.87 -11.79
CA LEU A 673 39.46 -11.19 -10.64
C LEU A 673 39.86 -9.71 -10.60
N GLN A 674 41.14 -9.40 -10.80
CA GLN A 674 41.63 -8.02 -10.85
C GLN A 674 41.01 -7.24 -12.01
N GLN A 675 41.02 -7.82 -13.22
CA GLN A 675 40.42 -7.19 -14.40
C GLN A 675 38.92 -6.93 -14.24
N THR A 676 38.21 -7.85 -13.58
CA THR A 676 36.77 -7.67 -13.33
C THR A 676 36.52 -6.60 -12.27
N GLU A 677 37.36 -6.52 -11.23
CA GLU A 677 37.31 -5.44 -10.24
C GLU A 677 37.59 -4.08 -10.88
N ASP A 678 38.68 -3.96 -11.65
CA ASP A 678 39.02 -2.72 -12.35
C ASP A 678 37.89 -2.29 -13.30
N TRP A 679 37.33 -3.25 -14.05
CA TRP A 679 36.18 -3.00 -14.92
C TRP A 679 34.95 -2.52 -14.13
N LEU A 680 34.64 -3.09 -12.96
CA LEU A 680 33.49 -2.68 -12.13
C LEU A 680 33.57 -1.21 -11.68
N TYR A 681 34.77 -0.69 -11.44
CA TYR A 681 34.99 0.67 -10.94
C TYR A 681 35.30 1.70 -12.05
N GLU A 682 35.54 1.25 -13.28
CA GLU A 682 35.81 2.12 -14.42
C GLU A 682 34.64 2.12 -15.42
N GLU A 683 34.64 1.16 -16.36
CA GLU A 683 33.70 1.13 -17.48
C GLU A 683 32.35 0.48 -17.12
N GLY A 684 32.36 -0.43 -16.14
CA GLY A 684 31.25 -1.27 -15.76
C GLY A 684 30.36 -0.71 -14.65
N ASP A 685 30.46 0.58 -14.30
CA ASP A 685 29.70 1.16 -13.18
C ASP A 685 28.18 1.17 -13.44
N GLU A 686 27.77 1.43 -14.69
CA GLU A 686 26.37 1.52 -15.13
C GLU A 686 26.06 0.57 -16.30
N GLU A 687 26.20 -0.74 -16.08
CA GLU A 687 25.97 -1.76 -17.09
C GLU A 687 24.68 -2.57 -16.88
N THR A 688 24.31 -3.37 -17.88
CA THR A 688 23.06 -4.15 -17.82
C THR A 688 23.16 -5.40 -16.94
N GLU A 689 22.03 -5.86 -16.39
CA GLU A 689 21.93 -7.13 -15.64
C GLU A 689 22.57 -8.31 -16.40
N ALA A 690 22.41 -8.36 -17.73
CA ALA A 690 22.95 -9.41 -18.57
C ALA A 690 24.48 -9.39 -18.62
N VAL A 691 25.09 -8.20 -18.67
CA VAL A 691 26.56 -8.04 -18.72
C VAL A 691 27.18 -8.47 -17.39
N TYR A 692 26.64 -8.01 -16.25
CA TYR A 692 27.11 -8.46 -14.94
C TYR A 692 26.95 -9.97 -14.74
N SER A 693 25.84 -10.54 -15.24
CA SER A 693 25.62 -11.99 -15.18
C SER A 693 26.64 -12.76 -16.04
N SER A 694 26.96 -12.27 -17.24
CA SER A 694 27.98 -12.90 -18.11
C SER A 694 29.35 -12.91 -17.44
N LYS A 695 29.78 -11.77 -16.88
CA LYS A 695 31.05 -11.65 -16.16
C LYS A 695 31.13 -12.59 -14.96
N LEU A 696 30.04 -12.70 -14.20
CA LEU A 696 29.96 -13.64 -13.08
C LEU A 696 30.12 -15.10 -13.55
N GLU A 697 29.44 -15.47 -14.64
CA GLU A 697 29.50 -16.82 -15.21
C GLU A 697 30.88 -17.15 -15.78
N GLU A 698 31.55 -16.17 -16.40
CA GLU A 698 32.94 -16.30 -16.86
C GLU A 698 33.89 -16.61 -15.70
N LEU A 699 33.78 -15.89 -14.57
CA LEU A 699 34.59 -16.18 -13.39
C LEU A 699 34.25 -17.53 -12.76
N LYS A 700 32.97 -17.89 -12.68
CA LYS A 700 32.54 -19.20 -12.15
C LYS A 700 33.11 -20.36 -12.94
N LYS A 701 33.13 -20.29 -14.27
CA LYS A 701 33.74 -21.34 -15.11
C LYS A 701 35.20 -21.64 -14.76
N LEU A 702 35.95 -20.65 -14.32
CA LEU A 702 37.35 -20.82 -13.89
C LEU A 702 37.46 -21.38 -12.46
N VAL A 703 36.57 -20.98 -11.56
CA VAL A 703 36.65 -21.27 -10.12
C VAL A 703 35.92 -22.56 -9.73
N ASP A 704 34.80 -22.86 -10.39
CA ASP A 704 33.93 -24.00 -10.08
C ASP A 704 34.69 -25.33 -10.03
N PRO A 705 35.62 -25.66 -10.97
CA PRO A 705 36.42 -26.89 -10.87
C PRO A 705 37.19 -27.00 -9.55
N ILE A 706 37.79 -25.90 -9.08
CA ILE A 706 38.57 -25.86 -7.84
C ILE A 706 37.64 -25.99 -6.63
N GLU A 707 36.50 -25.30 -6.66
CA GLU A 707 35.48 -25.40 -5.62
C GLU A 707 34.91 -26.82 -5.52
N HIS A 708 34.71 -27.50 -6.65
CA HIS A 708 34.30 -28.90 -6.70
C HIS A 708 35.36 -29.82 -6.10
N ARG A 709 36.65 -29.66 -6.43
CA ARG A 709 37.75 -30.43 -5.81
C ARG A 709 37.77 -30.27 -4.30
N CYS A 710 37.63 -29.03 -3.82
CA CYS A 710 37.67 -28.69 -2.40
C CYS A 710 36.47 -29.28 -1.64
N LYS A 711 35.24 -29.10 -2.15
CA LYS A 711 34.03 -29.66 -1.53
C LYS A 711 34.07 -31.18 -1.49
N ASP A 712 34.56 -31.81 -2.56
CA ASP A 712 34.64 -33.26 -2.62
C ASP A 712 35.62 -33.81 -1.56
N ASP A 713 36.80 -33.21 -1.37
CA ASP A 713 37.77 -33.61 -0.34
C ASP A 713 37.18 -33.55 1.09
N GLU A 714 36.31 -32.57 1.38
CA GLU A 714 35.65 -32.43 2.69
C GLU A 714 34.66 -33.56 3.00
N VAL A 715 33.92 -34.04 1.99
CA VAL A 715 32.83 -35.02 2.18
C VAL A 715 33.22 -36.46 1.81
N ARG A 716 34.26 -36.64 1.00
CA ARG A 716 34.67 -37.96 0.47
C ARG A 716 34.97 -38.94 1.59
N ALA A 717 35.72 -38.52 2.62
CA ALA A 717 36.08 -39.39 3.73
C ALA A 717 34.86 -39.91 4.51
N GLU A 718 33.79 -39.12 4.62
CA GLU A 718 32.54 -39.57 5.25
C GLU A 718 31.80 -40.57 4.37
N ALA A 719 31.65 -40.28 3.07
CA ALA A 719 31.02 -41.24 2.16
C ALA A 719 31.73 -42.60 2.11
N MET A 720 33.05 -42.60 2.19
CA MET A 720 33.84 -43.83 2.30
C MET A 720 33.48 -44.62 3.57
N ARG A 721 33.36 -43.93 4.72
CA ARG A 721 32.94 -44.55 5.99
C ARG A 721 31.53 -45.12 5.91
N GLU A 722 30.61 -44.39 5.30
CA GLU A 722 29.21 -44.83 5.13
C GLU A 722 29.11 -46.06 4.23
N LEU A 723 29.83 -46.09 3.11
CA LEU A 723 29.89 -47.27 2.25
C LEU A 723 30.46 -48.49 3.00
N LEU A 724 31.53 -48.31 3.76
CA LEU A 724 32.10 -49.38 4.59
C LEU A 724 31.12 -49.88 5.66
N LYS A 725 30.36 -48.97 6.27
CA LYS A 725 29.30 -49.31 7.22
C LYS A 725 28.18 -50.10 6.52
N CYS A 726 27.72 -49.65 5.35
CA CYS A 726 26.73 -50.35 4.54
C CYS A 726 27.17 -51.79 4.20
N ILE A 727 28.44 -51.97 3.82
CA ILE A 727 29.05 -53.30 3.60
C ILE A 727 28.98 -54.15 4.87
N ALA A 728 29.33 -53.59 6.03
CA ALA A 728 29.30 -54.31 7.31
C ALA A 728 27.87 -54.73 7.71
N ASP A 729 26.89 -53.84 7.52
CA ASP A 729 25.48 -54.08 7.84
C ASP A 729 24.87 -55.18 6.96
N HIS A 730 25.17 -55.18 5.65
CA HIS A 730 24.74 -56.24 4.74
C HIS A 730 25.37 -57.59 5.07
N ARG A 731 26.67 -57.63 5.41
CA ARG A 731 27.36 -58.85 5.88
C ARG A 731 26.76 -59.38 7.18
N MET A 732 26.38 -58.49 8.11
CA MET A 732 25.71 -58.88 9.36
C MET A 732 24.34 -59.47 9.10
N THR A 733 23.55 -58.86 8.22
CA THR A 733 22.21 -59.34 7.83
C THR A 733 22.29 -60.66 7.06
N ALA A 734 23.33 -60.86 6.25
CA ALA A 734 23.57 -62.09 5.52
C ALA A 734 23.83 -63.31 6.42
N LYS A 735 24.24 -63.12 7.69
CA LYS A 735 24.39 -64.22 8.66
C LYS A 735 23.09 -64.99 8.89
N SER A 736 21.94 -64.31 8.83
CA SER A 736 20.60 -64.93 8.94
C SER A 736 20.05 -65.54 7.64
N LEU A 737 20.73 -65.38 6.50
CA LEU A 737 20.28 -65.92 5.20
C LEU A 737 20.78 -67.35 4.96
N SER A 738 20.22 -68.03 3.95
CA SER A 738 20.68 -69.36 3.53
C SER A 738 22.11 -69.30 2.97
N THR A 739 22.86 -70.39 3.05
CA THR A 739 24.28 -70.45 2.62
C THR A 739 24.52 -69.92 1.19
N PRO A 740 23.67 -70.23 0.18
CA PRO A 740 23.80 -69.68 -1.17
C PRO A 740 23.58 -68.16 -1.25
N GLU A 741 22.57 -67.65 -0.54
CA GLU A 741 22.22 -66.22 -0.51
C GLU A 741 23.29 -65.41 0.25
N ARG A 742 23.79 -65.96 1.37
CA ARG A 742 24.90 -65.38 2.13
C ARG A 742 26.14 -65.24 1.25
N ASN A 743 26.54 -66.31 0.56
CA ASN A 743 27.70 -66.27 -0.35
C ASN A 743 27.50 -65.25 -1.49
N ALA A 744 26.26 -65.09 -1.98
CA ALA A 744 25.95 -64.14 -3.04
C ALA A 744 26.01 -62.67 -2.56
N VAL A 745 25.60 -62.39 -1.32
CA VAL A 745 25.73 -61.07 -0.66
C VAL A 745 27.18 -60.77 -0.31
N ASP A 746 27.90 -61.75 0.26
CA ASP A 746 29.32 -61.61 0.62
C ASP A 746 30.20 -61.35 -0.61
N ASN A 747 29.88 -61.95 -1.76
CA ASN A 747 30.58 -61.69 -3.01
C ASN A 747 30.40 -60.24 -3.49
N GLU A 748 29.18 -59.70 -3.48
CA GLU A 748 28.95 -58.30 -3.87
C GLU A 748 29.57 -57.31 -2.86
N CYS A 749 29.48 -57.60 -1.56
CA CYS A 749 30.16 -56.82 -0.52
C CYS A 749 31.69 -56.81 -0.72
N SER A 750 32.28 -57.95 -1.07
CA SER A 750 33.72 -58.06 -1.31
C SER A 750 34.16 -57.31 -2.57
N LYS A 751 33.35 -57.34 -3.64
CA LYS A 751 33.60 -56.53 -4.84
C LYS A 751 33.54 -55.04 -4.57
N ALA A 752 32.54 -54.58 -3.80
CA ALA A 752 32.39 -53.17 -3.44
C ALA A 752 33.55 -52.70 -2.54
N GLU A 753 33.96 -53.53 -1.58
CA GLU A 753 35.10 -53.25 -0.72
C GLU A 753 36.43 -53.21 -1.50
N GLN A 754 36.64 -54.15 -2.42
CA GLN A 754 37.82 -54.17 -3.29
C GLN A 754 37.88 -52.95 -4.20
N TRP A 755 36.77 -52.61 -4.85
CA TRP A 755 36.66 -51.39 -5.68
C TRP A 755 37.00 -50.14 -4.86
N LEU A 756 36.44 -50.01 -3.64
CA LEU A 756 36.71 -48.86 -2.79
C LEU A 756 38.19 -48.78 -2.41
N ARG A 757 38.83 -49.91 -2.05
CA ARG A 757 40.25 -49.94 -1.71
C ARG A 757 41.14 -49.54 -2.90
N GLU A 758 40.88 -50.12 -4.08
CA GLU A 758 41.64 -49.84 -5.29
C GLU A 758 41.51 -48.37 -5.69
N ALA A 759 40.29 -47.83 -5.72
CA ALA A 759 40.05 -46.44 -6.05
C ALA A 759 40.64 -45.47 -5.01
N SER A 760 40.56 -45.81 -3.72
CA SER A 760 41.14 -44.99 -2.64
C SER A 760 42.67 -44.93 -2.74
N GLN A 761 43.31 -46.05 -3.05
CA GLN A 761 44.76 -46.12 -3.20
C GLN A 761 45.26 -45.26 -4.36
N VAL A 762 44.54 -45.24 -5.48
CA VAL A 762 44.85 -44.33 -6.60
C VAL A 762 44.62 -42.89 -6.17
N GLN A 763 43.51 -42.59 -5.47
CA GLN A 763 43.19 -41.24 -5.02
C GLN A 763 44.21 -40.65 -4.03
N GLU A 764 44.74 -41.46 -3.11
CA GLU A 764 45.78 -41.04 -2.14
C GLU A 764 47.12 -40.71 -2.81
N SER A 765 47.36 -41.25 -4.01
CA SER A 765 48.58 -40.98 -4.78
C SER A 765 48.54 -39.65 -5.58
N LEU A 766 47.37 -39.03 -5.69
CA LEU A 766 47.17 -37.82 -6.49
C LEU A 766 47.27 -36.55 -5.63
N PRO A 767 47.90 -35.47 -6.15
CA PRO A 767 47.83 -34.15 -5.54
C PRO A 767 46.40 -33.62 -5.43
N LYS A 768 46.13 -32.82 -4.39
CA LYS A 768 44.80 -32.23 -4.15
C LYS A 768 44.36 -31.22 -5.22
N ASN A 769 45.29 -30.72 -6.04
CA ASN A 769 45.03 -29.76 -7.10
C ASN A 769 44.73 -30.41 -8.47
N VAL A 770 44.49 -31.72 -8.50
CA VAL A 770 44.03 -32.46 -9.67
C VAL A 770 42.63 -32.97 -9.39
N ASP A 771 41.83 -33.12 -10.45
CA ASP A 771 40.50 -33.71 -10.33
C ASP A 771 40.57 -35.10 -9.67
N PRO A 772 39.73 -35.36 -8.65
CA PRO A 772 39.62 -36.66 -8.02
C PRO A 772 39.31 -37.76 -9.05
N VAL A 773 39.92 -38.92 -8.85
CA VAL A 773 39.56 -40.16 -9.57
C VAL A 773 38.45 -40.93 -8.86
N LEU A 774 38.20 -40.60 -7.59
CA LEU A 774 37.12 -41.16 -6.79
C LEU A 774 36.31 -40.01 -6.22
N TRP A 775 35.22 -39.67 -6.90
CA TRP A 775 34.33 -38.62 -6.45
C TRP A 775 33.33 -39.14 -5.40
N TYR A 776 32.91 -38.26 -4.51
CA TYR A 776 31.86 -38.52 -3.52
C TYR A 776 30.59 -39.14 -4.15
N HIS A 777 30.14 -38.60 -5.28
CA HIS A 777 28.93 -39.07 -5.94
C HIS A 777 29.08 -40.49 -6.50
N GLU A 778 30.28 -40.89 -6.92
CA GLU A 778 30.57 -42.25 -7.37
C GLU A 778 30.53 -43.24 -6.20
N ILE A 779 31.05 -42.85 -5.04
CA ILE A 779 30.96 -43.64 -3.80
C ILE A 779 29.48 -43.84 -3.40
N LYS A 780 28.67 -42.77 -3.45
CA LYS A 780 27.24 -42.83 -3.14
C LYS A 780 26.44 -43.67 -4.13
N ASN A 781 26.77 -43.59 -5.42
CA ASN A 781 26.18 -44.46 -6.42
C ASN A 781 26.55 -45.93 -6.16
N LYS A 782 27.80 -46.20 -5.78
CA LYS A 782 28.24 -47.55 -5.41
C LYS A 782 27.52 -48.10 -4.19
N GLU A 783 27.28 -47.25 -3.18
CA GLU A 783 26.49 -47.59 -1.99
C GLU A 783 25.06 -47.99 -2.37
N HIS A 784 24.39 -47.22 -3.24
CA HIS A 784 23.06 -47.53 -3.74
C HIS A 784 23.03 -48.82 -4.57
N GLU A 785 24.00 -49.02 -5.46
CA GLU A 785 24.13 -50.26 -6.24
C GLU A 785 24.28 -51.47 -5.33
N LEU A 786 25.14 -51.38 -4.31
CA LEU A 786 25.34 -52.46 -3.34
C LEU A 786 24.06 -52.76 -2.58
N ASP A 787 23.37 -51.75 -2.05
CA ASP A 787 22.12 -51.93 -1.30
C ASP A 787 21.04 -52.60 -2.16
N MET A 788 20.88 -52.17 -3.42
CA MET A 788 19.95 -52.78 -4.38
C MET A 788 20.30 -54.25 -4.70
N LEU A 789 21.57 -54.53 -4.95
CA LEU A 789 22.04 -55.89 -5.27
C LEU A 789 21.93 -56.84 -4.06
N CYS A 790 22.26 -56.37 -2.87
CA CYS A 790 22.15 -57.16 -1.64
C CYS A 790 20.68 -57.43 -1.26
N ARG A 791 19.79 -56.43 -1.38
CA ARG A 791 18.35 -56.60 -1.12
C ARG A 791 17.65 -57.51 -2.13
N SER A 792 17.97 -57.39 -3.42
CA SER A 792 17.40 -58.26 -4.46
C SER A 792 17.80 -59.73 -4.27
N ARG A 793 19.05 -59.98 -3.87
CA ARG A 793 19.58 -61.32 -3.60
C ARG A 793 19.12 -61.91 -2.26
N ALA A 794 18.81 -61.07 -1.27
CA ALA A 794 18.19 -61.50 -0.01
C ALA A 794 16.69 -61.84 -0.14
N ARG A 795 16.01 -61.41 -1.22
CA ARG A 795 14.58 -61.67 -1.47
C ARG A 795 14.29 -62.97 -2.23
N HIS A 796 15.30 -63.78 -2.55
CA HIS A 796 15.12 -64.99 -3.37
C HIS A 796 14.59 -66.22 -2.60
N LYS A 797 13.67 -66.03 -1.64
CA LYS A 797 12.63 -67.04 -1.32
C LYS A 797 11.46 -66.42 -0.53
N GLY A 798 10.40 -66.07 -1.26
CA GLY A 798 9.09 -65.74 -0.72
C GLY A 798 7.98 -66.31 -1.61
N SER A 799 7.96 -67.64 -1.78
CA SER A 799 6.77 -68.32 -2.32
C SER A 799 6.76 -69.79 -1.92
N PRO A 800 5.83 -70.23 -1.06
CA PRO A 800 5.29 -71.57 -1.08
C PRO A 800 3.98 -71.60 -1.88
N ALA A 801 3.84 -72.66 -2.66
CA ALA A 801 2.62 -73.02 -3.37
C ALA A 801 1.46 -73.33 -2.40
N ARG A 802 0.25 -73.10 -2.93
CA ARG A 802 -1.10 -73.31 -2.38
C ARG A 802 -1.28 -74.57 -1.50
N MET A 803 -2.05 -74.41 -0.42
CA MET A 803 -3.07 -75.39 -0.04
C MET A 803 -4.41 -74.67 0.23
N ASP A 804 -5.47 -75.26 -0.29
CA ASP A 804 -6.88 -74.88 -0.19
C ASP A 804 -7.37 -74.78 1.26
N GLY A 805 -8.29 -73.84 1.52
CA GLY A 805 -9.12 -73.87 2.72
C GLY A 805 -9.77 -72.55 3.14
N THR A 806 -10.92 -72.24 2.54
CA THR A 806 -12.07 -71.50 3.13
C THR A 806 -11.98 -70.00 3.47
N ARG A 807 -12.66 -69.21 2.62
CA ARG A 807 -13.62 -68.10 2.87
C ARG A 807 -13.37 -67.12 4.04
N GLY A 808 -13.31 -65.83 3.70
CA GLY A 808 -13.74 -64.73 4.57
C GLY A 808 -13.10 -63.40 4.22
N SER A 809 -13.90 -62.42 3.79
CA SER A 809 -13.49 -61.12 3.27
C SER A 809 -13.33 -60.05 4.37
N ASP A 810 -12.60 -59.00 3.97
CA ASP A 810 -12.74 -57.58 4.34
C ASP A 810 -12.04 -56.98 5.58
N HIS A 811 -10.94 -56.28 5.26
CA HIS A 811 -10.67 -54.86 5.49
C HIS A 811 -10.85 -54.23 6.88
N MET A 812 -9.73 -53.76 7.46
CA MET A 812 -9.57 -52.33 7.78
C MET A 812 -8.09 -51.96 7.99
N ALA A 813 -7.66 -50.89 7.31
CA ALA A 813 -6.40 -50.20 7.53
C ALA A 813 -6.68 -48.83 8.16
N THR A 814 -5.89 -48.45 9.17
CA THR A 814 -5.70 -47.07 9.63
C THR A 814 -4.21 -46.81 9.89
N PRO A 815 -3.77 -45.53 9.86
CA PRO A 815 -2.40 -45.13 9.51
C PRO A 815 -1.58 -44.57 10.69
N ASP A 816 -0.25 -44.66 10.56
CA ASP A 816 0.77 -43.97 11.37
C ASP A 816 1.52 -43.01 10.38
N ARG A 817 1.68 -41.68 10.58
CA ARG A 817 2.38 -40.93 11.65
C ARG A 817 3.75 -41.53 11.95
N ASP A 818 4.89 -40.89 11.69
CA ASP A 818 5.27 -39.48 11.78
C ASP A 818 6.31 -39.11 10.70
#